data_AF-A0A310SHU8-F1
#
_entry.id   AF-A0A310SHU8-F1
#
_cell.length_a   1.000
_cell.length_b   1.000
_cell.length_c   1.000
_cell.angle_alpha   90.00
_cell.angle_beta   90.00
_cell.angle_gamma   90.00
#
_symmetry.space_group_name_H-M   'P 1'
#
loop_
_entity.id
_entity.type
_entity.pdbx_description
1 polymer ?
#
loop_
_entity_poly.entity_id
_entity_poly.type
_entity_poly.pdbx_seq_one_letter_code
_entity_poly.pdbx_strand_id
1 'polypeptide(L)'
;MFEEHDIEYIQQHRSYMKELITKKDETFFWILKFLLVLISCIVTPFAKLQFFKKRKKLSAIKSYLLLSSASEIARKIRRREISSEEVVRAYVDRCIDVNPIINAIVDSRFDLAIQEACEVDEYLACTTKTEKELARELPLLGVPITVKGSIAVKGMSYTSGLKKSAQCKATKDAVVVNTVRNAGAIILLVSNIPELCLFWETSNQIIGSTWNPYDNRKIAGGSSGGEAALVASAASVISISSDVAGSVRFPALFCGVFGHKPTSRLVPIEGHKPNGNDIIWTNSFVIGPIVRYAEDLSLMMKIISQSEEIRSRFDEKVSIKNLKFFYMEDYCTVLDSIDNDVRQAIKGVREHIETTYGLQAYLSDMKFSFDIATHSLLEMDVPEIESSIKHSGSSKILLELLKCIFLVSPYMLPTIIYSILKLIFSKFPEKIKKKVKEKQISLKKQFEDLLGDNGILICPTFTSASYYSYQTYSKFANCTHLMIYNVLGLPATHCSMGLNKSGLPIGVQEKVMEILVSFLIVLLLLVGFIVKHLLVLVNWRKRSIPPIKNSLLKLSASALAEKIRNGDLSSQTVVEAYIDRINEVNLFINAVVENRFEEALNEAKICDEKLKNGKVTAATLSIEKPLYGVPISIKESCSLKAMSYTGGSLFRKGIKATEDGNAVELLKRAGAIPLLVSNTSELCSALNSYNFLFGATKNPYDRRKTAGGSSGGESALISSGASILGLGSDMLGSIRVPAFCTGIFGHKPTADIVPIDGHFPISNNPIFQKMLVLGPLARYVDDLYLAMKVLNSKCERPLQLDKPVDIRNLRVFYANNVSTFCGIRATSSDVKQIIYKATQYLSDKGARVEKMPQYWLTDMLPILISLFNNIDMFHQTDFMDEQDRNVYFEFAKSVVGLSKYTPSLAFIHMILEINFISSSKTEDYIKIKNECSKIINNALKDNGILICPTFPHEAPFRSMMFFEFPYNIYCSFANYMYLPSTHVPMGLNKNGLPIGLQVISASYQDHICLAVAKELEKEFGGWVPPS
;
A
#
# COMPACT_ATOMS: atom_id res chain seq x y z
N MET A 1 2.17 37.87 10.84
CA MET A 1 3.54 37.54 10.44
C MET A 1 3.74 36.07 10.75
N PHE A 2 4.33 35.31 9.83
CA PHE A 2 4.91 33.99 10.09
C PHE A 2 6.37 34.11 9.63
N GLU A 3 7.30 33.73 10.49
CA GLU A 3 8.66 34.25 10.45
C GLU A 3 9.59 33.48 9.49
N GLU A 4 10.65 34.16 9.05
CA GLU A 4 11.52 33.69 7.96
C GLU A 4 12.32 32.42 8.31
N HIS A 5 12.40 32.08 9.61
CA HIS A 5 13.06 30.88 10.13
C HIS A 5 12.54 29.57 9.52
N ASP A 6 11.24 29.44 9.28
CA ASP A 6 10.66 28.25 8.62
C ASP A 6 11.15 28.10 7.18
N ILE A 7 11.40 29.22 6.48
CA ILE A 7 11.81 29.21 5.08
C ILE A 7 13.26 28.75 4.96
N GLU A 8 14.17 29.21 5.83
CA GLU A 8 15.56 28.71 5.85
C GLU A 8 15.63 27.23 6.21
N TYR A 9 14.89 26.79 7.23
CA TYR A 9 14.81 25.38 7.60
C TYR A 9 14.32 24.53 6.42
N ILE A 10 13.25 24.94 5.74
CA ILE A 10 12.73 24.28 4.54
C ILE A 10 13.73 24.32 3.37
N GLN A 11 14.53 25.37 3.21
CA GLN A 11 15.54 25.45 2.15
C GLN A 11 16.74 24.53 2.40
N GLN A 12 17.27 24.47 3.62
CA GLN A 12 18.28 23.46 3.99
C GLN A 12 17.73 22.05 3.82
N HIS A 13 16.51 21.78 4.29
CA HIS A 13 15.85 20.48 4.11
C HIS A 13 15.60 20.14 2.64
N ARG A 14 15.32 21.12 1.76
CA ARG A 14 15.20 20.93 0.30
C ARG A 14 16.54 20.63 -0.37
N SER A 15 17.64 21.22 0.08
CA SER A 15 18.98 20.90 -0.43
C SER A 15 19.36 19.48 -0.05
N TYR A 16 19.20 19.14 1.23
CA TYR A 16 19.38 17.79 1.78
C TYR A 16 18.51 16.76 1.03
N MET A 17 17.22 17.03 0.82
CA MET A 17 16.31 16.16 0.06
C MET A 17 16.66 16.01 -1.43
N LYS A 18 17.30 17.00 -2.06
CA LYS A 18 17.82 16.88 -3.45
C LYS A 18 19.03 15.94 -3.54
N GLU A 19 19.95 15.98 -2.58
CA GLU A 19 21.04 14.98 -2.49
C GLU A 19 20.54 13.60 -2.05
N LEU A 20 19.45 13.53 -1.28
CA LEU A 20 18.92 12.29 -0.71
C LEU A 20 18.30 11.36 -1.75
N ILE A 21 17.59 11.91 -2.75
CA ILE A 21 16.79 11.15 -3.73
C ILE A 21 17.59 10.89 -5.01
N THR A 22 18.65 10.08 -4.88
CA THR A 22 19.28 9.44 -6.04
C THR A 22 18.44 8.28 -6.54
N LYS A 23 18.02 8.34 -7.81
CA LYS A 23 17.20 7.36 -8.57
C LYS A 23 17.55 5.86 -8.45
N LYS A 24 18.68 5.51 -7.84
CA LYS A 24 19.18 4.13 -7.75
C LYS A 24 18.49 3.32 -6.63
N ASP A 25 18.16 3.95 -5.51
CA ASP A 25 17.80 3.24 -4.28
C ASP A 25 16.42 2.56 -4.39
N GLU A 26 15.40 3.24 -4.95
CA GLU A 26 14.08 2.63 -5.25
C GLU A 26 14.20 1.38 -6.13
N THR A 27 15.11 1.39 -7.10
CA THR A 27 15.31 0.25 -8.04
C THR A 27 15.88 -0.97 -7.31
N PHE A 28 16.77 -0.75 -6.32
CA PHE A 28 17.31 -1.83 -5.49
C PHE A 28 16.23 -2.53 -4.66
N PHE A 29 15.32 -1.78 -4.03
CA PHE A 29 14.22 -2.38 -3.25
C PHE A 29 13.23 -3.17 -4.11
N TRP A 30 12.95 -2.73 -5.35
CA TRP A 30 12.16 -3.51 -6.31
C TRP A 30 12.82 -4.84 -6.68
N ILE A 31 14.12 -4.83 -6.97
CA ILE A 31 14.89 -6.04 -7.26
C ILE A 31 14.88 -6.97 -6.04
N LEU A 32 15.05 -6.43 -4.83
CA LEU A 32 15.03 -7.21 -3.59
C LEU A 32 13.67 -7.88 -3.35
N LYS A 33 12.56 -7.14 -3.51
CA LYS A 33 11.20 -7.74 -3.42
C LYS A 33 10.95 -8.79 -4.49
N PHE A 34 11.40 -8.56 -5.73
CA PHE A 34 11.26 -9.53 -6.82
C PHE A 34 12.01 -10.84 -6.50
N LEU A 35 13.25 -10.76 -6.00
CA LEU A 35 14.04 -11.91 -5.58
C LEU A 35 13.39 -12.64 -4.40
N LEU A 36 12.86 -11.92 -3.41
CA LEU A 36 12.11 -12.50 -2.29
C LEU A 36 10.86 -13.26 -2.75
N VAL A 37 10.07 -12.70 -3.67
CA VAL A 37 8.91 -13.37 -4.27
C VAL A 37 9.34 -14.62 -5.04
N LEU A 38 10.42 -14.56 -5.83
CA LEU A 38 10.93 -15.71 -6.58
C LEU A 38 11.41 -16.85 -5.65
N ILE A 39 12.12 -16.53 -4.56
CA ILE A 39 12.47 -17.49 -3.50
C ILE A 39 11.18 -18.05 -2.87
N SER A 40 10.17 -17.23 -2.63
CA SER A 40 8.89 -17.66 -2.07
C SER A 40 8.15 -18.65 -2.97
N CYS A 41 8.14 -18.42 -4.28
CA CYS A 41 7.55 -19.31 -5.28
C CYS A 41 8.27 -20.68 -5.34
N ILE A 42 9.60 -20.70 -5.20
CA ILE A 42 10.38 -21.94 -5.14
C ILE A 42 10.11 -22.69 -3.83
N VAL A 43 10.18 -22.01 -2.68
CA VAL A 43 10.26 -22.67 -1.37
C VAL A 43 8.88 -22.97 -0.75
N THR A 44 7.86 -22.15 -1.00
CA THR A 44 6.52 -22.35 -0.41
C THR A 44 5.88 -23.69 -0.77
N PRO A 45 5.97 -24.22 -2.01
CA PRO A 45 5.46 -25.55 -2.33
C PRO A 45 6.09 -26.66 -1.46
N PHE A 46 7.44 -26.73 -1.38
CA PHE A 46 8.13 -27.72 -0.57
C PHE A 46 7.82 -27.57 0.92
N ALA A 47 7.75 -26.34 1.43
CA ALA A 47 7.35 -26.08 2.81
C ALA A 47 5.90 -26.52 3.09
N LYS A 48 4.98 -26.35 2.13
CA LYS A 48 3.60 -26.84 2.25
C LYS A 48 3.48 -28.37 2.24
N LEU A 49 4.45 -29.11 1.69
CA LEU A 49 4.46 -30.58 1.81
C LEU A 49 4.55 -31.06 3.28
N GLN A 50 5.09 -30.23 4.18
CA GLN A 50 5.11 -30.51 5.62
C GLN A 50 3.69 -30.65 6.21
N PHE A 51 2.66 -30.08 5.56
CA PHE A 51 1.25 -30.24 5.96
C PHE A 51 0.81 -31.71 6.00
N PHE A 52 1.27 -32.52 5.04
CA PHE A 52 0.89 -33.94 4.94
C PHE A 52 1.55 -34.84 6.01
N LYS A 53 2.53 -34.33 6.77
CA LYS A 53 3.07 -35.07 7.91
C LYS A 53 2.03 -35.14 9.04
N LYS A 54 2.00 -36.26 9.76
CA LYS A 54 1.14 -36.45 10.93
C LYS A 54 1.57 -35.51 12.07
N ARG A 55 0.71 -34.53 12.42
CA ARG A 55 0.89 -33.67 13.61
C ARG A 55 0.90 -34.55 14.86
N LYS A 56 2.02 -34.54 15.60
CA LYS A 56 2.11 -35.06 16.97
C LYS A 56 1.53 -33.99 17.90
N LYS A 57 0.67 -34.40 18.84
CA LYS A 57 0.26 -33.55 19.99
C LYS A 57 1.18 -33.86 21.16
N LEU A 58 1.45 -32.87 22.01
CA LEU A 58 2.05 -33.14 23.32
C LEU A 58 1.07 -33.89 24.22
N SER A 59 1.62 -34.66 25.14
CA SER A 59 0.94 -35.24 26.30
C SER A 59 0.36 -34.14 27.20
N ALA A 60 -0.74 -34.46 27.89
CA ALA A 60 -1.34 -33.58 28.88
C ALA A 60 -0.41 -33.33 30.08
N ILE A 61 -0.50 -32.15 30.68
CA ILE A 61 0.25 -31.79 31.89
C ILE A 61 -0.33 -32.59 33.07
N LYS A 62 0.51 -33.39 33.73
CA LYS A 62 0.09 -34.33 34.80
C LYS A 62 0.18 -33.76 36.22
N SER A 63 1.09 -32.82 36.45
CA SER A 63 1.30 -32.18 37.77
C SER A 63 0.84 -30.73 37.76
N TYR A 64 0.15 -30.32 38.83
CA TYR A 64 -0.32 -28.96 39.04
C TYR A 64 0.82 -27.97 39.38
N LEU A 65 1.95 -28.47 39.89
CA LEU A 65 3.17 -27.67 40.14
C LEU A 65 3.68 -27.00 38.85
N LEU A 66 3.53 -27.71 37.74
CA LEU A 66 3.85 -27.22 36.41
C LEU A 66 2.94 -26.07 35.96
N LEU A 67 1.88 -25.70 36.68
CA LEU A 67 0.93 -24.64 36.34
C LEU A 67 0.99 -23.41 37.26
N SER A 68 1.99 -23.34 38.14
CA SER A 68 2.29 -22.14 38.96
C SER A 68 3.37 -21.27 38.30
N SER A 69 3.38 -19.97 38.61
CA SER A 69 4.43 -19.02 38.20
C SER A 69 5.71 -19.21 39.01
N ALA A 70 6.84 -18.70 38.51
CA ALA A 70 8.13 -18.77 39.23
C ALA A 70 8.03 -18.05 40.59
N SER A 71 7.34 -16.91 40.61
CA SER A 71 7.03 -16.12 41.80
C SER A 71 6.26 -16.93 42.85
N GLU A 72 5.22 -17.66 42.43
CA GLU A 72 4.37 -18.50 43.29
C GLU A 72 5.10 -19.77 43.76
N ILE A 73 5.88 -20.42 42.89
CA ILE A 73 6.70 -21.58 43.23
C ILE A 73 7.71 -21.20 44.33
N ALA A 74 8.46 -20.10 44.15
CA ALA A 74 9.43 -19.64 45.13
C ALA A 74 8.77 -19.25 46.46
N ARG A 75 7.55 -18.67 46.43
CA ARG A 75 6.77 -18.37 47.64
C ARG A 75 6.38 -19.64 48.39
N LYS A 76 5.88 -20.65 47.67
CA LYS A 76 5.47 -21.95 48.24
C LYS A 76 6.66 -22.68 48.87
N ILE A 77 7.78 -22.77 48.16
CA ILE A 77 9.03 -23.37 48.65
C ILE A 77 9.53 -22.65 49.92
N ARG A 78 9.63 -21.31 49.91
CA ARG A 78 10.03 -20.53 51.10
C ARG A 78 9.13 -20.71 52.32
N ARG A 79 7.87 -21.10 52.14
CA ARG A 79 6.91 -21.39 53.21
C ARG A 79 6.83 -22.87 53.60
N ARG A 80 7.56 -23.74 52.90
CA ARG A 80 7.45 -25.21 53.02
C ARG A 80 6.03 -25.72 52.68
N GLU A 81 5.30 -25.00 51.80
CA GLU A 81 3.99 -25.43 51.24
C GLU A 81 4.15 -26.56 50.20
N ILE A 82 5.32 -26.62 49.54
CA ILE A 82 5.78 -27.68 48.61
C ILE A 82 7.31 -27.80 48.78
N SER A 83 7.92 -28.93 48.36
CA SER A 83 9.38 -29.06 48.35
C SER A 83 10.00 -28.64 47.01
N SER A 84 11.25 -28.21 47.03
CA SER A 84 12.04 -27.93 45.83
C SER A 84 12.27 -29.19 45.01
N GLU A 85 12.50 -30.34 45.65
CA GLU A 85 12.69 -31.62 44.99
C GLU A 85 11.45 -32.04 44.18
N GLU A 86 10.24 -31.93 44.74
CA GLU A 86 8.98 -32.28 44.07
C GLU A 86 8.77 -31.44 42.80
N VAL A 87 9.05 -30.14 42.90
CA VAL A 87 8.97 -29.20 41.78
C VAL A 87 9.99 -29.53 40.70
N VAL A 88 11.27 -29.72 41.07
CA VAL A 88 12.34 -30.00 40.10
C VAL A 88 12.11 -31.33 39.40
N ARG A 89 11.73 -32.40 40.12
CA ARG A 89 11.37 -33.69 39.52
C ARG A 89 10.21 -33.56 38.53
N ALA A 90 9.14 -32.83 38.87
CA ALA A 90 8.02 -32.62 37.96
C ALA A 90 8.44 -31.93 36.64
N TYR A 91 9.37 -30.96 36.70
CA TYR A 91 9.91 -30.30 35.51
C TYR A 91 10.89 -31.19 34.72
N VAL A 92 11.68 -32.04 35.38
CA VAL A 92 12.55 -33.06 34.74
C VAL A 92 11.71 -34.09 33.98
N ASP A 93 10.69 -34.67 34.63
CA ASP A 93 9.74 -35.60 34.00
C ASP A 93 9.09 -34.98 32.76
N ARG A 94 8.67 -33.71 32.87
CA ARG A 94 8.06 -32.99 31.76
C ARG A 94 9.04 -32.72 30.61
N CYS A 95 10.32 -32.45 30.90
CA CYS A 95 11.37 -32.35 29.88
C CYS A 95 11.51 -33.67 29.09
N ILE A 96 11.59 -34.79 29.79
CA ILE A 96 11.75 -36.13 29.20
C ILE A 96 10.54 -36.50 28.32
N ASP A 97 9.33 -36.19 28.80
CA ASP A 97 8.04 -36.45 28.15
C ASP A 97 7.84 -35.66 26.83
N VAL A 98 8.23 -34.37 26.77
CA VAL A 98 7.97 -33.52 25.58
C VAL A 98 9.14 -33.45 24.58
N ASN A 99 10.39 -33.60 25.02
CA ASN A 99 11.55 -33.39 24.14
C ASN A 99 11.58 -34.32 22.89
N PRO A 100 11.12 -35.59 22.93
CA PRO A 100 10.99 -36.44 21.73
C PRO A 100 9.99 -35.93 20.66
N ILE A 101 9.24 -34.85 20.95
CA ILE A 101 8.34 -34.18 20.01
C ILE A 101 8.88 -32.80 19.60
N ILE A 102 9.39 -32.00 20.56
CA ILE A 102 9.85 -30.62 20.28
C ILE A 102 11.32 -30.51 19.91
N ASN A 103 12.19 -31.45 20.34
CA ASN A 103 13.64 -31.42 20.11
C ASN A 103 14.29 -30.08 20.50
N ALA A 104 14.18 -29.71 21.77
CA ALA A 104 14.56 -28.40 22.31
C ALA A 104 15.79 -28.44 23.24
N ILE A 105 16.18 -29.60 23.75
CA ILE A 105 17.27 -29.77 24.73
C ILE A 105 18.56 -30.21 24.02
N VAL A 106 19.71 -29.64 24.39
CA VAL A 106 21.05 -29.99 23.84
C VAL A 106 21.86 -30.82 24.81
N ASP A 107 21.89 -30.40 26.07
CA ASP A 107 22.68 -30.97 27.16
C ASP A 107 21.90 -30.68 28.45
N SER A 108 21.81 -31.64 29.37
CA SER A 108 21.01 -31.53 30.60
C SER A 108 21.80 -31.99 31.82
N ARG A 109 21.39 -31.51 32.99
CA ARG A 109 22.04 -31.79 34.27
C ARG A 109 21.04 -32.20 35.35
N PHE A 110 20.03 -32.98 34.95
CA PHE A 110 18.85 -33.28 35.76
C PHE A 110 19.19 -33.88 37.13
N ASP A 111 20.14 -34.82 37.22
CA ASP A 111 20.52 -35.44 38.48
C ASP A 111 21.17 -34.42 39.45
N LEU A 112 22.03 -33.54 38.94
CA LEU A 112 22.63 -32.45 39.71
C LEU A 112 21.59 -31.37 40.08
N ALA A 113 20.59 -31.13 39.24
CA ALA A 113 19.50 -30.20 39.54
C ALA A 113 18.57 -30.76 40.63
N ILE A 114 18.33 -32.08 40.65
CA ILE A 114 17.60 -32.76 41.72
C ILE A 114 18.42 -32.71 43.03
N GLN A 115 19.74 -32.91 42.97
CA GLN A 115 20.61 -32.74 44.14
C GLN A 115 20.57 -31.31 44.69
N GLU A 116 20.73 -30.29 43.82
CA GLU A 116 20.58 -28.87 44.19
C GLU A 116 19.20 -28.57 44.81
N ALA A 117 18.16 -29.34 44.47
CA ALA A 117 16.82 -29.19 45.03
C ALA A 117 16.72 -29.79 46.44
N CYS A 118 17.26 -30.99 46.66
CA CYS A 118 17.37 -31.58 47.99
C CYS A 118 18.20 -30.68 48.94
N GLU A 119 19.31 -30.12 48.45
CA GLU A 119 20.14 -29.15 49.20
C GLU A 119 19.37 -27.88 49.60
N VAL A 120 18.45 -27.40 48.75
CA VAL A 120 17.53 -26.29 49.07
C VAL A 120 16.53 -26.68 50.15
N ASP A 121 15.96 -27.90 50.09
CA ASP A 121 15.00 -28.40 51.08
C ASP A 121 15.67 -28.66 52.45
N GLU A 122 16.90 -29.18 52.48
CA GLU A 122 17.72 -29.33 53.69
C GLU A 122 18.08 -27.97 54.32
N TYR A 123 18.50 -27.00 53.50
CA TYR A 123 18.73 -25.63 53.96
C TYR A 123 17.44 -24.99 54.52
N LEU A 124 16.29 -25.22 53.87
CA LEU A 124 14.99 -24.75 54.35
C LEU A 124 14.54 -25.45 55.64
N ALA A 125 14.95 -26.69 55.90
CA ALA A 125 14.70 -27.35 57.18
C ALA A 125 15.52 -26.73 58.33
N CYS A 126 16.77 -26.35 58.06
CA CYS A 126 17.72 -25.89 59.09
C CYS A 126 17.75 -24.35 59.31
N THR A 127 17.28 -23.55 58.34
CA THR A 127 17.39 -22.08 58.41
C THR A 127 16.37 -21.43 59.36
N THR A 128 16.83 -20.40 60.08
CA THR A 128 16.00 -19.57 60.97
C THR A 128 15.47 -18.29 60.29
N LYS A 129 15.85 -18.03 59.03
CA LYS A 129 15.42 -16.83 58.29
C LYS A 129 13.92 -16.85 57.99
N THR A 130 13.29 -15.69 58.08
CA THR A 130 11.87 -15.51 57.74
C THR A 130 11.62 -15.56 56.23
N GLU A 131 10.35 -15.80 55.83
CA GLU A 131 9.91 -15.73 54.42
C GLU A 131 10.37 -14.42 53.74
N LYS A 132 10.34 -13.29 54.46
CA LYS A 132 10.70 -11.97 53.91
C LYS A 132 12.20 -11.83 53.65
N GLU A 133 13.05 -12.35 54.54
CA GLU A 133 14.50 -12.36 54.35
C GLU A 133 14.88 -13.31 53.22
N LEU A 134 14.30 -14.51 53.20
CA LEU A 134 14.49 -15.46 52.11
C LEU A 134 13.98 -14.91 50.77
N ALA A 135 12.87 -14.16 50.74
CA ALA A 135 12.36 -13.53 49.51
C ALA A 135 13.22 -12.36 49.02
N ARG A 136 13.93 -11.67 49.92
CA ARG A 136 14.90 -10.61 49.59
C ARG A 136 16.21 -11.17 49.07
N GLU A 137 16.73 -12.21 49.70
CA GLU A 137 18.07 -12.75 49.44
C GLU A 137 18.08 -13.86 48.40
N LEU A 138 17.05 -14.71 48.37
CA LEU A 138 16.90 -15.85 47.48
C LEU A 138 15.52 -15.78 46.78
N PRO A 139 15.27 -14.76 45.95
CA PRO A 139 13.95 -14.52 45.34
C PRO A 139 13.47 -15.66 44.42
N LEU A 140 14.37 -16.48 43.86
CA LEU A 140 14.09 -17.65 43.03
C LEU A 140 14.41 -18.99 43.74
N LEU A 141 14.47 -19.02 45.08
CA LEU A 141 14.84 -20.23 45.85
C LEU A 141 14.08 -21.49 45.39
N GLY A 142 14.82 -22.48 44.90
CA GLY A 142 14.31 -23.78 44.47
C GLY A 142 13.58 -23.78 43.12
N VAL A 143 13.52 -22.64 42.41
CA VAL A 143 12.83 -22.55 41.12
C VAL A 143 13.67 -23.19 40.01
N PRO A 144 13.13 -24.16 39.25
CA PRO A 144 13.80 -24.71 38.07
C PRO A 144 13.78 -23.73 36.89
N ILE A 145 14.93 -23.52 36.28
CA ILE A 145 15.13 -22.60 35.14
C ILE A 145 15.92 -23.25 34.01
N THR A 146 15.82 -22.67 32.82
CA THR A 146 16.52 -23.13 31.60
C THR A 146 17.35 -22.01 30.97
N VAL A 147 18.45 -22.36 30.29
CA VAL A 147 19.44 -21.39 29.78
C VAL A 147 19.77 -21.65 28.31
N LYS A 148 19.54 -20.67 27.45
CA LYS A 148 19.79 -20.78 26.01
C LYS A 148 21.22 -21.24 25.74
N GLY A 149 21.44 -22.28 24.91
CA GLY A 149 22.76 -22.87 24.63
C GLY A 149 23.80 -22.00 23.90
N SER A 150 23.52 -20.69 23.74
CA SER A 150 24.50 -19.66 23.38
C SER A 150 25.02 -18.88 24.60
N ILE A 151 24.56 -19.19 25.81
CA ILE A 151 24.96 -18.60 27.09
C ILE A 151 25.68 -19.69 27.90
N ALA A 152 26.85 -19.35 28.47
CA ALA A 152 27.72 -20.29 29.15
C ALA A 152 27.11 -20.81 30.46
N VAL A 153 26.97 -22.13 30.59
CA VAL A 153 26.73 -22.83 31.86
C VAL A 153 27.86 -23.85 32.05
N LYS A 154 28.56 -23.77 33.18
CA LYS A 154 29.79 -24.52 33.49
C LYS A 154 29.58 -26.03 33.32
N GLY A 155 30.43 -26.66 32.52
CA GLY A 155 30.37 -28.09 32.20
C GLY A 155 29.35 -28.47 31.13
N MET A 156 28.52 -27.54 30.64
CA MET A 156 27.49 -27.80 29.63
C MET A 156 27.91 -27.38 28.22
N SER A 157 27.25 -27.94 27.21
CA SER A 157 27.42 -27.67 25.79
C SER A 157 27.39 -26.17 25.45
N TYR A 158 28.39 -25.70 24.71
CA TYR A 158 28.63 -24.30 24.40
C TYR A 158 29.21 -24.14 22.97
N THR A 159 28.48 -24.70 22.00
CA THR A 159 28.98 -24.96 20.64
C THR A 159 28.60 -23.89 19.61
N SER A 160 27.68 -22.97 19.96
CA SER A 160 27.01 -22.05 19.02
C SER A 160 26.38 -22.74 17.80
N GLY A 161 25.98 -24.01 17.93
CA GLY A 161 25.43 -24.82 16.85
C GLY A 161 26.44 -25.22 15.76
N LEU A 162 27.73 -24.88 15.91
CA LEU A 162 28.77 -25.15 14.92
C LEU A 162 29.25 -26.60 15.02
N LYS A 163 29.07 -27.39 13.94
CA LYS A 163 29.53 -28.79 13.86
C LYS A 163 31.03 -28.97 14.17
N LYS A 164 31.87 -28.02 13.74
CA LYS A 164 33.32 -27.96 14.07
C LYS A 164 33.62 -27.83 15.58
N SER A 165 32.64 -27.40 16.36
CA SER A 165 32.74 -27.12 17.80
C SER A 165 31.87 -28.06 18.64
N ALA A 166 31.39 -29.19 18.10
CA ALA A 166 30.36 -30.03 18.73
C ALA A 166 30.72 -30.59 20.13
N GLN A 167 32.01 -30.70 20.46
CA GLN A 167 32.51 -31.14 21.78
C GLN A 167 32.87 -29.97 22.73
N CYS A 168 32.58 -28.72 22.35
CA CYS A 168 32.89 -27.54 23.15
C CYS A 168 31.92 -27.42 24.34
N LYS A 169 32.45 -27.49 25.57
CA LYS A 169 31.72 -27.22 26.83
C LYS A 169 32.24 -25.94 27.49
N ALA A 170 31.37 -25.20 28.17
CA ALA A 170 31.77 -23.97 28.86
C ALA A 170 32.58 -24.27 30.14
N THR A 171 33.69 -23.54 30.34
CA THR A 171 34.59 -23.70 31.49
C THR A 171 34.15 -22.92 32.73
N LYS A 172 33.26 -21.93 32.56
CA LYS A 172 32.68 -21.09 33.62
C LYS A 172 31.24 -20.70 33.24
N ASP A 173 30.46 -20.29 34.23
CA ASP A 173 29.15 -19.68 34.00
C ASP A 173 29.29 -18.29 33.36
N ALA A 174 28.27 -17.88 32.61
CA ALA A 174 28.06 -16.49 32.21
C ALA A 174 27.69 -15.63 33.42
N VAL A 175 27.89 -14.31 33.35
CA VAL A 175 27.62 -13.41 34.49
C VAL A 175 26.16 -13.50 34.94
N VAL A 176 25.21 -13.46 33.99
CA VAL A 176 23.77 -13.62 34.26
C VAL A 176 23.42 -14.99 34.88
N VAL A 177 24.15 -16.05 34.53
CA VAL A 177 23.94 -17.42 35.03
C VAL A 177 24.37 -17.51 36.50
N ASN A 178 25.50 -16.89 36.84
CA ASN A 178 25.94 -16.74 38.22
C ASN A 178 24.95 -15.89 39.05
N THR A 179 24.41 -14.80 38.47
CA THR A 179 23.43 -13.94 39.14
C THR A 179 22.14 -14.69 39.52
N VAL A 180 21.57 -15.52 38.63
CA VAL A 180 20.35 -16.28 38.97
C VAL A 180 20.61 -17.44 39.94
N ARG A 181 21.78 -18.08 39.88
CA ARG A 181 22.20 -19.06 40.90
C ARG A 181 22.27 -18.43 42.28
N ASN A 182 22.88 -17.25 42.39
CA ASN A 182 22.96 -16.49 43.64
C ASN A 182 21.56 -16.04 44.14
N ALA A 183 20.58 -15.91 43.25
CA ALA A 183 19.18 -15.66 43.59
C ALA A 183 18.40 -16.92 44.01
N GLY A 184 19.05 -18.10 44.06
CA GLY A 184 18.48 -19.37 44.50
C GLY A 184 17.92 -20.28 43.39
N ALA A 185 18.13 -19.94 42.12
CA ALA A 185 17.56 -20.69 40.98
C ALA A 185 18.38 -21.94 40.59
N ILE A 186 17.66 -23.01 40.24
CA ILE A 186 18.22 -24.33 39.87
C ILE A 186 18.21 -24.50 38.36
N ILE A 187 19.37 -24.77 37.74
CA ILE A 187 19.49 -24.84 36.27
C ILE A 187 19.33 -26.29 35.79
N LEU A 188 18.31 -26.56 34.98
CA LEU A 188 18.02 -27.92 34.49
C LEU A 188 18.87 -28.35 33.29
N LEU A 189 19.05 -27.45 32.30
CA LEU A 189 19.55 -27.78 30.95
C LEU A 189 20.00 -26.55 30.17
N VAL A 190 20.63 -26.80 29.01
CA VAL A 190 20.80 -25.78 27.95
C VAL A 190 20.02 -26.10 26.66
N SER A 191 19.34 -25.10 26.08
CA SER A 191 18.46 -25.30 24.92
C SER A 191 19.13 -25.22 23.55
N ASN A 192 18.43 -25.74 22.55
CA ASN A 192 18.84 -25.72 21.15
C ASN A 192 18.78 -24.31 20.54
N ILE A 193 19.65 -24.08 19.55
CA ILE A 193 19.89 -22.79 18.90
C ILE A 193 20.20 -23.01 17.39
N PRO A 194 19.99 -22.01 16.51
CA PRO A 194 20.52 -22.04 15.14
C PRO A 194 22.04 -22.00 15.13
N GLU A 195 22.66 -22.47 14.04
CA GLU A 195 24.07 -22.23 13.73
C GLU A 195 24.40 -20.72 13.85
N LEU A 196 25.40 -20.38 14.68
CA LEU A 196 25.83 -19.01 15.00
C LEU A 196 24.72 -18.07 15.51
N CYS A 197 23.56 -18.62 15.93
CA CYS A 197 22.32 -17.87 16.18
C CYS A 197 21.81 -17.05 14.98
N LEU A 198 22.33 -17.27 13.77
CA LEU A 198 22.14 -16.43 12.58
C LEU A 198 20.80 -16.64 11.83
N PHE A 199 19.85 -17.40 12.37
CA PHE A 199 18.64 -17.76 11.64
C PHE A 199 17.35 -17.85 12.48
N TRP A 200 16.23 -17.84 11.77
CA TRP A 200 14.87 -17.87 12.32
C TRP A 200 14.31 -19.26 12.55
N GLU A 201 14.97 -20.29 12.04
CA GLU A 201 14.66 -21.68 12.34
C GLU A 201 15.72 -22.17 13.31
N THR A 202 15.29 -22.59 14.50
CA THR A 202 16.15 -23.11 15.58
C THR A 202 16.70 -24.48 15.14
N SER A 203 17.71 -24.47 14.28
CA SER A 203 18.22 -25.65 13.59
C SER A 203 19.72 -25.54 13.33
N ASN A 204 20.43 -26.64 13.61
CA ASN A 204 21.87 -26.76 13.38
C ASN A 204 22.25 -28.19 12.97
N GLN A 205 23.48 -28.40 12.49
CA GLN A 205 23.94 -29.71 12.02
C GLN A 205 24.28 -30.74 13.14
N ILE A 206 24.12 -30.40 14.42
CA ILE A 206 24.44 -31.26 15.57
C ILE A 206 23.16 -31.90 16.13
N ILE A 207 22.16 -31.08 16.43
CA ILE A 207 20.92 -31.43 17.14
C ILE A 207 19.70 -31.45 16.20
N GLY A 208 19.83 -30.86 15.00
CA GLY A 208 18.71 -30.66 14.08
C GLY A 208 17.77 -29.55 14.55
N SER A 209 16.52 -29.60 14.06
CA SER A 209 15.52 -28.54 14.25
C SER A 209 14.68 -28.73 15.51
N THR A 210 14.36 -27.61 16.18
CA THR A 210 13.33 -27.53 17.24
C THR A 210 11.97 -27.16 16.64
N TRP A 211 10.94 -27.89 17.07
CA TRP A 211 9.57 -27.82 16.55
C TRP A 211 8.61 -27.13 17.51
N ASN A 212 7.58 -26.51 16.94
CA ASN A 212 6.58 -25.75 17.69
C ASN A 212 5.72 -26.68 18.57
N PRO A 213 5.50 -26.37 19.86
CA PRO A 213 4.73 -27.23 20.77
C PRO A 213 3.24 -27.33 20.41
N TYR A 214 2.67 -26.35 19.70
CA TYR A 214 1.28 -26.40 19.23
C TYR A 214 1.14 -27.27 17.97
N ASP A 215 2.06 -27.14 17.01
CA ASP A 215 2.07 -27.95 15.78
C ASP A 215 3.51 -28.31 15.39
N ASN A 216 3.93 -29.53 15.72
CA ASN A 216 5.32 -29.98 15.53
C ASN A 216 5.77 -30.10 14.05
N ARG A 217 4.93 -29.70 13.09
CA ARG A 217 5.28 -29.52 11.67
C ARG A 217 5.83 -28.11 11.38
N LYS A 218 5.68 -27.20 12.33
CA LYS A 218 6.03 -25.78 12.28
C LYS A 218 7.20 -25.45 13.21
N ILE A 219 7.86 -24.33 12.97
CA ILE A 219 9.10 -23.95 13.67
C ILE A 219 8.84 -23.30 15.04
N ALA A 220 9.73 -23.50 16.01
CA ALA A 220 9.66 -22.79 17.29
C ALA A 220 10.02 -21.30 17.17
N GLY A 221 10.79 -20.92 16.16
CA GLY A 221 11.11 -19.53 15.82
C GLY A 221 12.36 -18.97 16.52
N GLY A 222 13.15 -18.22 15.76
CA GLY A 222 14.29 -17.42 16.24
C GLY A 222 15.43 -18.23 16.86
N SER A 223 16.40 -17.51 17.46
CA SER A 223 17.55 -18.17 18.05
C SER A 223 17.34 -18.73 19.46
N SER A 224 16.24 -18.39 20.14
CA SER A 224 15.85 -18.94 21.46
C SER A 224 14.59 -19.82 21.38
N GLY A 225 14.30 -20.41 20.21
CA GLY A 225 13.14 -21.31 20.03
C GLY A 225 13.19 -22.57 20.89
N GLY A 226 14.38 -23.01 21.32
CA GLY A 226 14.51 -24.05 22.34
C GLY A 226 13.85 -23.64 23.65
N GLU A 227 14.26 -22.52 24.22
CA GLU A 227 13.66 -21.95 25.44
C GLU A 227 12.16 -21.69 25.30
N ALA A 228 11.74 -21.03 24.22
CA ALA A 228 10.32 -20.71 24.03
C ALA A 228 9.44 -21.96 23.90
N ALA A 229 9.92 -23.03 23.24
CA ALA A 229 9.22 -24.30 23.15
C ALA A 229 9.16 -25.03 24.51
N LEU A 230 10.22 -24.95 25.33
CA LEU A 230 10.27 -25.53 26.68
C LEU A 230 9.31 -24.80 27.64
N VAL A 231 9.35 -23.47 27.67
CA VAL A 231 8.46 -22.66 28.52
C VAL A 231 6.99 -22.89 28.15
N ALA A 232 6.67 -22.96 26.86
CA ALA A 232 5.31 -23.21 26.36
C ALA A 232 4.82 -24.66 26.53
N SER A 233 5.71 -25.65 26.48
CA SER A 233 5.36 -27.06 26.73
C SER A 233 5.22 -27.41 28.23
N ALA A 234 5.41 -26.42 29.11
CA ALA A 234 5.53 -26.54 30.56
C ALA A 234 6.75 -27.34 31.05
N ALA A 235 7.78 -27.49 30.21
CA ALA A 235 9.09 -28.06 30.58
C ALA A 235 10.05 -27.03 31.19
N SER A 236 9.68 -25.75 31.21
CA SER A 236 10.34 -24.68 31.96
C SER A 236 9.28 -23.65 32.42
N VAL A 237 9.53 -22.92 33.51
CA VAL A 237 8.69 -21.77 33.92
C VAL A 237 9.30 -20.44 33.49
N ILE A 238 10.64 -20.35 33.52
CA ILE A 238 11.43 -19.18 33.20
C ILE A 238 12.78 -19.55 32.60
N SER A 239 13.25 -18.75 31.65
CA SER A 239 14.48 -18.98 30.92
C SER A 239 15.34 -17.73 30.75
N ILE A 240 16.65 -17.93 30.63
CA ILE A 240 17.60 -16.90 30.18
C ILE A 240 17.78 -17.02 28.66
N SER A 241 17.49 -15.93 27.94
CA SER A 241 17.60 -15.83 26.48
C SER A 241 18.39 -14.58 26.05
N SER A 242 18.62 -14.42 24.76
CA SER A 242 19.33 -13.25 24.20
C SER A 242 18.68 -12.72 22.91
N ASP A 243 18.78 -11.41 22.69
CA ASP A 243 18.10 -10.67 21.62
C ASP A 243 19.03 -9.62 20.97
N VAL A 244 19.26 -9.75 19.66
CA VAL A 244 19.92 -8.73 18.80
C VAL A 244 19.06 -8.34 17.58
N ALA A 245 18.11 -9.20 17.20
CA ALA A 245 17.18 -9.03 16.10
C ALA A 245 15.85 -9.78 16.37
N GLY A 246 15.33 -9.69 17.60
CA GLY A 246 14.09 -10.34 18.03
C GLY A 246 14.20 -11.69 18.69
N SER A 247 15.41 -12.12 19.04
CA SER A 247 15.61 -13.48 19.53
C SER A 247 15.08 -13.77 20.94
N VAL A 248 14.48 -12.81 21.66
CA VAL A 248 13.58 -13.09 22.79
C VAL A 248 12.11 -13.06 22.34
N ARG A 249 11.72 -12.04 21.56
CA ARG A 249 10.31 -11.70 21.27
C ARG A 249 9.67 -12.57 20.18
N PHE A 250 10.41 -12.92 19.13
CA PHE A 250 9.94 -13.74 18.00
C PHE A 250 9.74 -15.22 18.36
N PRO A 251 10.63 -15.89 19.13
CA PRO A 251 10.34 -17.21 19.70
C PRO A 251 9.12 -17.17 20.63
N ALA A 252 9.04 -16.15 21.49
CA ALA A 252 7.95 -15.99 22.44
C ALA A 252 6.58 -15.88 21.73
N LEU A 253 6.50 -15.11 20.63
CA LEU A 253 5.32 -15.08 19.74
C LEU A 253 4.97 -16.48 19.22
N PHE A 254 5.90 -17.17 18.57
CA PHE A 254 5.59 -18.44 17.90
C PHE A 254 5.20 -19.55 18.90
N CYS A 255 5.67 -19.47 20.14
CA CYS A 255 5.33 -20.39 21.22
C CYS A 255 4.29 -19.85 22.23
N GLY A 256 3.73 -18.66 22.03
CA GLY A 256 2.61 -18.12 22.81
C GLY A 256 2.91 -17.78 24.28
N VAL A 257 4.18 -17.51 24.60
CA VAL A 257 4.69 -17.18 25.94
C VAL A 257 5.15 -15.72 25.99
N PHE A 258 5.47 -15.15 27.15
CA PHE A 258 5.93 -13.76 27.25
C PHE A 258 7.45 -13.66 27.09
N GLY A 259 7.93 -12.59 26.44
CA GLY A 259 9.37 -12.36 26.27
C GLY A 259 9.71 -10.88 26.29
N HIS A 260 10.70 -10.49 27.11
CA HIS A 260 11.09 -9.09 27.28
C HIS A 260 12.51 -8.82 26.79
N LYS A 261 12.65 -7.89 25.84
CA LYS A 261 13.95 -7.27 25.51
C LYS A 261 14.13 -6.03 26.38
N PRO A 262 15.08 -6.01 27.33
CA PRO A 262 15.36 -4.80 28.10
C PRO A 262 16.03 -3.70 27.27
N THR A 263 16.09 -2.51 27.85
CA THR A 263 16.96 -1.41 27.42
C THR A 263 18.41 -1.90 27.28
N SER A 264 19.13 -1.43 26.27
CA SER A 264 20.51 -1.87 26.03
C SER A 264 21.45 -1.53 27.19
N ARG A 265 22.44 -2.40 27.44
CA ARG A 265 23.41 -2.34 28.55
C ARG A 265 22.83 -2.50 29.98
N LEU A 266 21.54 -2.78 30.14
CA LEU A 266 20.91 -2.92 31.47
C LEU A 266 21.25 -4.26 32.18
N VAL A 267 21.55 -5.29 31.38
CA VAL A 267 21.90 -6.65 31.80
C VAL A 267 23.31 -6.99 31.28
N PRO A 268 24.20 -7.60 32.09
CA PRO A 268 25.52 -8.05 31.63
C PRO A 268 25.42 -9.11 30.52
N ILE A 269 26.36 -9.11 29.58
CA ILE A 269 26.33 -9.95 28.36
C ILE A 269 27.49 -10.96 28.27
N GLU A 270 28.38 -10.94 29.26
CA GLU A 270 29.60 -11.71 29.35
C GLU A 270 29.29 -13.20 29.53
N GLY A 271 29.78 -14.02 28.59
CA GLY A 271 29.49 -15.44 28.50
C GLY A 271 28.43 -15.79 27.45
N HIS A 272 27.95 -14.85 26.64
CA HIS A 272 27.27 -15.17 25.39
C HIS A 272 28.26 -15.49 24.24
N LYS A 273 27.87 -16.40 23.34
CA LYS A 273 28.66 -16.86 22.17
C LYS A 273 27.73 -17.18 20.97
N PRO A 274 27.87 -16.52 19.82
CA PRO A 274 28.94 -15.59 19.45
C PRO A 274 28.85 -14.24 20.18
N ASN A 275 29.96 -13.52 20.20
CA ASN A 275 30.11 -12.19 20.78
C ASN A 275 30.75 -11.20 19.78
N GLY A 276 30.48 -9.92 19.98
CA GLY A 276 31.12 -8.80 19.28
C GLY A 276 31.79 -7.87 20.29
N ASN A 277 32.83 -7.15 19.84
CA ASN A 277 33.62 -6.27 20.70
C ASN A 277 33.34 -4.78 20.43
N ASP A 278 32.44 -4.44 19.49
CA ASP A 278 32.19 -3.07 19.07
C ASP A 278 31.02 -2.39 19.80
N ILE A 279 30.90 -1.08 19.55
CA ILE A 279 29.88 -0.21 20.14
C ILE A 279 28.46 -0.50 19.62
N ILE A 280 28.30 -1.05 18.41
CA ILE A 280 27.02 -1.36 17.77
C ILE A 280 26.45 -2.64 18.38
N TRP A 281 27.29 -3.67 18.57
CA TRP A 281 26.98 -4.87 19.34
C TRP A 281 26.56 -4.50 20.76
N THR A 282 27.40 -3.76 21.50
CA THR A 282 27.13 -3.34 22.89
C THR A 282 25.85 -2.49 23.03
N ASN A 283 25.43 -1.79 21.99
CA ASN A 283 24.20 -0.99 21.98
C ASN A 283 22.96 -1.74 21.46
N SER A 284 23.09 -2.91 20.83
CA SER A 284 21.98 -3.62 20.17
C SER A 284 21.69 -5.02 20.74
N PHE A 285 22.73 -5.71 21.18
CA PHE A 285 22.65 -7.04 21.79
C PHE A 285 22.29 -6.91 23.27
N VAL A 286 21.32 -7.70 23.75
CA VAL A 286 21.00 -7.83 25.17
C VAL A 286 20.71 -9.29 25.56
N ILE A 287 20.83 -9.57 26.85
CA ILE A 287 20.24 -10.74 27.51
C ILE A 287 18.88 -10.32 28.10
N GLY A 288 17.89 -11.20 28.01
CA GLY A 288 16.52 -10.95 28.47
C GLY A 288 15.69 -12.24 28.61
N PRO A 289 14.63 -12.25 29.42
CA PRO A 289 13.93 -13.48 29.77
C PRO A 289 12.80 -13.85 28.80
N ILE A 290 12.50 -15.15 28.74
CA ILE A 290 11.21 -15.69 28.27
C ILE A 290 10.56 -16.43 29.44
N VAL A 291 9.29 -16.11 29.73
CA VAL A 291 8.52 -16.58 30.89
C VAL A 291 7.12 -17.03 30.48
N ARG A 292 6.49 -17.89 31.29
CA ARG A 292 5.10 -18.31 31.03
C ARG A 292 4.04 -17.35 31.59
N TYR A 293 4.36 -16.62 32.67
CA TYR A 293 3.45 -15.69 33.35
C TYR A 293 4.04 -14.29 33.36
N ALA A 294 3.24 -13.27 33.03
CA ALA A 294 3.73 -11.90 32.87
C ALA A 294 4.34 -11.30 34.15
N GLU A 295 3.90 -11.74 35.34
CA GLU A 295 4.47 -11.34 36.63
C GLU A 295 5.93 -11.75 36.81
N ASP A 296 6.35 -12.88 36.23
CA ASP A 296 7.73 -13.36 36.35
C ASP A 296 8.72 -12.50 35.53
N LEU A 297 8.23 -11.63 34.63
CA LEU A 297 9.09 -10.68 33.91
C LEU A 297 9.74 -9.67 34.86
N SER A 298 8.98 -9.06 35.78
CA SER A 298 9.51 -8.04 36.69
C SER A 298 10.44 -8.66 37.73
N LEU A 299 10.07 -9.82 38.29
CA LEU A 299 10.92 -10.62 39.18
C LEU A 299 12.29 -10.89 38.53
N MET A 300 12.29 -11.41 37.31
CA MET A 300 13.52 -11.78 36.62
C MET A 300 14.34 -10.57 36.19
N MET A 301 13.69 -9.52 35.68
CA MET A 301 14.39 -8.29 35.30
C MET A 301 15.03 -7.61 36.51
N LYS A 302 14.37 -7.61 37.68
CA LYS A 302 14.94 -7.13 38.93
C LYS A 302 16.21 -7.90 39.31
N ILE A 303 16.22 -9.22 39.14
CA ILE A 303 17.37 -10.08 39.45
C ILE A 303 18.53 -9.84 38.47
N ILE A 304 18.29 -9.85 37.16
CA ILE A 304 19.36 -9.80 36.15
C ILE A 304 19.88 -8.38 35.83
N SER A 305 19.20 -7.33 36.31
CA SER A 305 19.67 -5.94 36.21
C SER A 305 20.98 -5.72 36.98
N GLN A 306 21.88 -4.90 36.45
CA GLN A 306 23.22 -4.69 37.05
C GLN A 306 23.30 -3.58 38.11
N SER A 307 22.40 -2.58 38.09
CA SER A 307 22.41 -1.43 39.03
C SER A 307 21.27 -1.53 40.03
N GLU A 308 21.55 -1.32 41.32
CA GLU A 308 20.54 -1.38 42.39
C GLU A 308 19.44 -0.33 42.21
N GLU A 309 19.79 0.86 41.74
CA GLU A 309 18.84 1.92 41.37
C GLU A 309 17.82 1.45 40.32
N ILE A 310 18.27 0.64 39.34
CA ILE A 310 17.40 0.03 38.34
C ILE A 310 16.56 -1.10 38.97
N ARG A 311 17.10 -1.85 39.94
CA ARG A 311 16.36 -2.90 40.68
C ARG A 311 15.21 -2.31 41.49
N SER A 312 15.43 -1.21 42.20
CA SER A 312 14.38 -0.54 42.99
C SER A 312 13.21 -0.03 42.13
N ARG A 313 13.46 0.36 40.88
CA ARG A 313 12.37 0.79 39.97
C ARG A 313 11.40 -0.31 39.60
N PHE A 314 11.75 -1.60 39.76
CA PHE A 314 10.80 -2.70 39.59
C PHE A 314 9.85 -2.90 40.79
N ASP A 315 10.07 -2.20 41.92
CA ASP A 315 9.13 -2.15 43.05
C ASP A 315 8.14 -0.96 42.95
N GLU A 316 8.34 -0.03 42.00
CA GLU A 316 7.49 1.14 41.81
C GLU A 316 6.11 0.77 41.24
N LYS A 317 5.04 1.18 41.93
CA LYS A 317 3.66 0.93 41.47
C LYS A 317 3.25 1.94 40.39
N VAL A 318 3.33 1.52 39.12
CA VAL A 318 2.88 2.30 37.97
C VAL A 318 1.34 2.38 37.91
N SER A 319 0.79 3.59 37.92
CA SER A 319 -0.63 3.84 37.66
C SER A 319 -0.92 3.84 36.16
N ILE A 320 -1.73 2.88 35.69
CA ILE A 320 -2.10 2.76 34.25
C ILE A 320 -2.78 4.04 33.73
N LYS A 321 -3.55 4.74 34.59
CA LYS A 321 -4.21 6.01 34.26
C LYS A 321 -3.25 7.18 34.00
N ASN A 322 -1.97 7.03 34.35
CA ASN A 322 -0.94 8.06 34.20
C ASN A 322 -0.08 7.82 32.94
N LEU A 323 -0.38 6.80 32.14
CA LEU A 323 0.37 6.40 30.96
C LEU A 323 -0.26 6.99 29.68
N LYS A 324 0.59 7.37 28.72
CA LYS A 324 0.15 7.89 27.41
C LYS A 324 0.15 6.76 26.40
N PHE A 325 -1.02 6.42 25.87
CA PHE A 325 -1.15 5.33 24.90
C PHE A 325 -1.11 5.82 23.45
N PHE A 326 -0.37 5.09 22.62
CA PHE A 326 -0.10 5.36 21.22
C PHE A 326 -0.35 4.06 20.40
N TYR A 327 -0.89 4.15 19.16
CA TYR A 327 -1.10 2.99 18.26
C TYR A 327 -0.96 3.40 16.77
N MET A 328 -1.07 2.44 15.83
CA MET A 328 -0.79 2.52 14.37
C MET A 328 -1.41 1.19 13.71
N GLU A 329 -1.25 0.75 12.42
CA GLU A 329 -1.63 -0.63 11.90
C GLU A 329 -0.69 -1.61 11.03
N ASP A 330 0.60 -1.37 10.69
CA ASP A 330 1.63 -2.25 9.97
C ASP A 330 3.19 -1.89 10.07
N TYR A 331 4.01 -1.31 9.12
CA TYR A 331 5.00 -0.15 9.25
C TYR A 331 6.06 0.21 8.16
N CYS A 332 6.61 -0.69 7.33
CA CYS A 332 7.71 -0.30 6.41
C CYS A 332 7.55 -0.91 5.02
N THR A 333 7.77 -0.09 3.98
CA THR A 333 7.46 -0.43 2.57
C THR A 333 8.17 -1.67 2.03
N VAL A 334 9.28 -2.10 2.64
CA VAL A 334 10.06 -3.29 2.24
C VAL A 334 9.41 -4.60 2.69
N LEU A 335 8.53 -4.59 3.68
CA LEU A 335 8.08 -5.77 4.41
C LEU A 335 6.88 -6.49 3.77
N ASP A 336 6.46 -7.61 4.36
CA ASP A 336 5.13 -8.17 4.15
C ASP A 336 4.07 -7.43 4.96
N SER A 337 2.83 -7.50 4.46
CA SER A 337 1.60 -7.21 5.20
C SER A 337 1.48 -8.06 6.47
N ILE A 338 0.93 -7.49 7.55
CA ILE A 338 0.50 -8.28 8.72
C ILE A 338 -0.81 -9.03 8.48
N ASP A 339 -0.84 -10.28 8.97
CA ASP A 339 -1.98 -11.20 8.98
C ASP A 339 -3.19 -10.64 9.74
N ASN A 340 -4.39 -10.97 9.26
CA ASN A 340 -5.64 -10.48 9.85
C ASN A 340 -5.84 -10.90 11.31
N ASP A 341 -5.39 -12.08 11.73
CA ASP A 341 -5.48 -12.52 13.13
C ASP A 341 -4.66 -11.59 14.06
N VAL A 342 -3.48 -11.15 13.60
CA VAL A 342 -2.58 -10.28 14.37
C VAL A 342 -3.08 -8.83 14.34
N ARG A 343 -3.55 -8.36 13.18
CA ARG A 343 -4.25 -7.06 13.05
C ARG A 343 -5.47 -6.98 13.98
N GLN A 344 -6.27 -8.04 14.08
CA GLN A 344 -7.42 -8.11 14.97
C GLN A 344 -7.01 -8.07 16.45
N ALA A 345 -5.92 -8.74 16.84
CA ALA A 345 -5.38 -8.65 18.20
C ALA A 345 -4.94 -7.21 18.56
N ILE A 346 -4.26 -6.50 17.65
CA ILE A 346 -3.90 -5.09 17.82
C ILE A 346 -5.15 -4.22 17.99
N LYS A 347 -6.17 -4.44 17.14
CA LYS A 347 -7.42 -3.67 17.16
C LYS A 347 -8.17 -3.86 18.49
N GLY A 348 -8.27 -5.09 19.01
CA GLY A 348 -8.90 -5.34 20.31
C GLY A 348 -8.15 -4.71 21.49
N VAL A 349 -6.82 -4.73 21.48
CA VAL A 349 -6.00 -4.03 22.51
C VAL A 349 -6.16 -2.51 22.41
N ARG A 350 -6.18 -1.95 21.19
CA ARG A 350 -6.48 -0.53 20.95
C ARG A 350 -7.86 -0.17 21.50
N GLU A 351 -8.92 -0.87 21.10
CA GLU A 351 -10.30 -0.62 21.51
C GLU A 351 -10.48 -0.67 23.02
N HIS A 352 -9.87 -1.65 23.69
CA HIS A 352 -9.89 -1.74 25.15
C HIS A 352 -9.21 -0.53 25.82
N ILE A 353 -8.03 -0.12 25.35
CA ILE A 353 -7.28 1.00 25.92
C ILE A 353 -7.95 2.35 25.64
N GLU A 354 -8.43 2.55 24.41
CA GLU A 354 -9.14 3.76 23.97
C GLU A 354 -10.45 3.95 24.77
N THR A 355 -11.17 2.86 25.06
CA THR A 355 -12.39 2.89 25.89
C THR A 355 -12.10 3.09 27.38
N THR A 356 -11.01 2.52 27.92
CA THR A 356 -10.80 2.43 29.38
C THR A 356 -9.89 3.52 29.94
N TYR A 357 -8.95 4.03 29.14
CA TYR A 357 -7.90 4.97 29.57
C TYR A 357 -7.71 6.19 28.65
N GLY A 358 -8.24 6.13 27.42
CA GLY A 358 -8.03 7.16 26.39
C GLY A 358 -6.69 6.99 25.64
N LEU A 359 -6.63 7.54 24.43
CA LEU A 359 -5.52 7.31 23.50
C LEU A 359 -5.08 8.64 22.86
N GLN A 360 -3.77 8.90 22.76
CA GLN A 360 -3.25 10.24 22.46
C GLN A 360 -2.73 10.48 21.03
N ALA A 361 -1.93 9.60 20.42
CA ALA A 361 -1.40 9.89 19.06
C ALA A 361 -0.94 8.70 18.18
N TYR A 362 -0.98 8.96 16.88
CA TYR A 362 -0.34 8.20 15.82
C TYR A 362 1.14 8.63 15.63
N LEU A 363 1.98 7.79 15.02
CA LEU A 363 3.36 8.11 14.61
C LEU A 363 3.51 7.65 13.16
N SER A 364 4.19 8.40 12.30
CA SER A 364 4.04 8.24 10.85
C SER A 364 5.33 7.95 10.06
N ASP A 365 6.51 8.03 10.67
CA ASP A 365 7.79 7.87 9.95
C ASP A 365 8.71 6.79 10.53
N MET A 366 8.60 5.60 9.96
CA MET A 366 9.51 4.45 10.15
C MET A 366 10.16 4.04 8.81
N LYS A 367 10.21 4.96 7.82
CA LYS A 367 10.52 4.61 6.42
C LYS A 367 11.93 4.08 6.22
N PHE A 368 12.89 4.56 7.02
CA PHE A 368 14.29 4.14 6.98
C PHE A 368 14.60 2.95 7.91
N SER A 369 13.61 2.37 8.60
CA SER A 369 13.87 1.35 9.62
C SER A 369 14.47 0.06 9.06
N PHE A 370 14.15 -0.31 7.80
CA PHE A 370 14.81 -1.43 7.11
C PHE A 370 16.28 -1.13 6.83
N ASP A 371 16.61 0.07 6.37
CA ASP A 371 18.00 0.51 6.14
C ASP A 371 18.79 0.53 7.45
N ILE A 372 18.22 1.13 8.51
CA ILE A 372 18.84 1.26 9.84
C ILE A 372 19.11 -0.13 10.46
N ALA A 373 18.15 -1.05 10.38
CA ALA A 373 18.31 -2.43 10.86
C ALA A 373 19.36 -3.20 10.05
N THR A 374 19.26 -3.18 8.71
CA THR A 374 20.17 -3.91 7.81
C THR A 374 21.60 -3.37 7.88
N HIS A 375 21.76 -2.04 7.95
CA HIS A 375 23.06 -1.38 8.12
C HIS A 375 23.74 -1.83 9.41
N SER A 376 23.02 -1.80 10.53
CA SER A 376 23.55 -2.21 11.83
C SER A 376 23.91 -3.70 11.85
N LEU A 377 23.05 -4.57 11.29
CA LEU A 377 23.26 -6.02 11.24
C LEU A 377 24.51 -6.44 10.44
N LEU A 378 24.85 -5.68 9.41
CA LEU A 378 25.98 -5.98 8.52
C LEU A 378 27.25 -5.20 8.89
N GLU A 379 27.15 -4.16 9.71
CA GLU A 379 28.31 -3.43 10.23
C GLU A 379 28.92 -4.06 11.50
N MET A 380 28.10 -4.68 12.37
CA MET A 380 28.56 -5.36 13.59
C MET A 380 29.75 -6.32 13.32
N ASP A 381 30.88 -6.09 13.98
CA ASP A 381 31.99 -7.03 14.10
C ASP A 381 31.65 -8.11 15.14
N VAL A 382 31.67 -9.35 14.67
CA VAL A 382 31.39 -10.55 15.46
C VAL A 382 32.47 -11.57 15.07
N PRO A 383 33.65 -11.56 15.73
CA PRO A 383 34.84 -12.26 15.25
C PRO A 383 34.69 -13.76 15.00
N GLU A 384 33.73 -14.43 15.66
CA GLU A 384 33.43 -15.85 15.42
C GLU A 384 32.64 -16.12 14.11
N ILE A 385 31.83 -15.14 13.69
CA ILE A 385 31.20 -15.14 12.38
C ILE A 385 32.26 -14.72 11.34
N GLU A 386 33.04 -13.67 11.62
CA GLU A 386 34.08 -13.19 10.71
C GLU A 386 35.17 -14.21 10.44
N SER A 387 35.62 -14.98 11.44
CA SER A 387 36.63 -16.02 11.26
C SER A 387 36.11 -17.17 10.40
N SER A 388 34.80 -17.47 10.49
CA SER A 388 34.11 -18.41 9.60
C SER A 388 33.97 -17.89 8.15
N ILE A 389 34.10 -16.57 7.93
CA ILE A 389 34.10 -15.91 6.61
C ILE A 389 35.53 -15.70 6.05
N LYS A 390 36.50 -15.30 6.88
CA LYS A 390 37.84 -14.85 6.44
C LYS A 390 38.69 -15.94 5.80
N HIS A 391 38.41 -17.22 6.05
CA HIS A 391 39.04 -18.34 5.33
C HIS A 391 38.51 -18.52 3.89
N SER A 392 37.40 -17.88 3.53
CA SER A 392 36.74 -17.96 2.24
C SER A 392 36.64 -16.59 1.54
N GLY A 393 37.64 -16.28 0.70
CA GLY A 393 37.53 -15.21 -0.28
C GLY A 393 36.36 -15.42 -1.26
N SER A 394 36.05 -14.43 -2.10
CA SER A 394 34.84 -14.41 -2.96
C SER A 394 34.64 -15.69 -3.80
N SER A 395 35.71 -16.27 -4.35
CA SER A 395 35.68 -17.54 -5.09
C SER A 395 35.33 -18.75 -4.20
N LYS A 396 35.77 -18.76 -2.94
CA LYS A 396 35.51 -19.82 -1.97
C LYS A 396 34.10 -19.75 -1.37
N ILE A 397 33.50 -18.57 -1.22
CA ILE A 397 32.09 -18.46 -0.76
C ILE A 397 31.12 -19.02 -1.81
N LEU A 398 31.39 -18.79 -3.10
CA LEU A 398 30.64 -19.43 -4.18
C LEU A 398 30.80 -20.96 -4.16
N LEU A 399 32.00 -21.45 -3.85
CA LEU A 399 32.26 -22.88 -3.67
C LEU A 399 31.52 -23.47 -2.45
N GLU A 400 31.45 -22.76 -1.31
CA GLU A 400 30.64 -23.22 -0.17
C GLU A 400 29.13 -23.19 -0.46
N LEU A 401 28.64 -22.22 -1.24
CA LEU A 401 27.25 -22.22 -1.72
C LEU A 401 26.96 -23.45 -2.60
N LEU A 402 27.87 -23.81 -3.51
CA LEU A 402 27.77 -25.04 -4.31
C LEU A 402 27.81 -26.30 -3.42
N LYS A 403 28.73 -26.39 -2.46
CA LYS A 403 28.77 -27.47 -1.47
C LYS A 403 27.48 -27.57 -0.65
N CYS A 404 26.85 -26.44 -0.33
CA CYS A 404 25.58 -26.40 0.39
C CYS A 404 24.42 -26.94 -0.47
N ILE A 405 24.41 -26.65 -1.78
CA ILE A 405 23.44 -27.23 -2.74
C ILE A 405 23.62 -28.76 -2.83
N PHE A 406 24.86 -29.25 -2.81
CA PHE A 406 25.18 -30.68 -2.77
C PHE A 406 25.21 -31.31 -1.35
N LEU A 407 24.71 -30.60 -0.33
CA LEU A 407 24.60 -31.06 1.07
C LEU A 407 25.93 -31.49 1.76
N VAL A 408 27.07 -31.06 1.23
CA VAL A 408 28.43 -31.38 1.73
C VAL A 408 29.15 -30.19 2.39
N SER A 409 28.49 -29.04 2.56
CA SER A 409 29.08 -27.90 3.30
C SER A 409 29.03 -28.11 4.83
N PRO A 410 30.10 -27.78 5.57
CA PRO A 410 30.10 -27.79 7.03
C PRO A 410 29.34 -26.60 7.65
N TYR A 411 28.78 -25.71 6.83
CA TYR A 411 27.97 -24.56 7.23
C TYR A 411 26.56 -24.67 6.66
N MET A 412 25.58 -24.04 7.32
CA MET A 412 24.22 -23.94 6.82
C MET A 412 24.03 -22.73 5.88
N LEU A 413 23.04 -22.83 4.99
CA LEU A 413 22.70 -21.78 4.02
C LEU A 413 22.54 -20.36 4.61
N PRO A 414 21.95 -20.13 5.81
CA PRO A 414 21.85 -18.79 6.40
C PRO A 414 23.21 -18.16 6.69
N THR A 415 24.17 -18.94 7.18
CA THR A 415 25.56 -18.49 7.43
C THR A 415 26.23 -18.05 6.12
N ILE A 416 26.05 -18.83 5.05
CA ILE A 416 26.58 -18.52 3.72
C ILE A 416 25.91 -17.25 3.14
N ILE A 417 24.59 -17.09 3.29
CA ILE A 417 23.86 -15.88 2.88
C ILE A 417 24.34 -14.65 3.66
N TYR A 418 24.48 -14.72 4.98
CA TYR A 418 25.00 -13.62 5.80
C TYR A 418 26.42 -13.22 5.36
N SER A 419 27.27 -14.21 5.04
CA SER A 419 28.62 -14.01 4.51
C SER A 419 28.63 -13.21 3.21
N ILE A 420 27.72 -13.54 2.28
CA ILE A 420 27.54 -12.84 1.01
C ILE A 420 27.04 -11.40 1.25
N LEU A 421 26.05 -11.22 2.13
CA LEU A 421 25.50 -9.90 2.45
C LEU A 421 26.56 -8.98 3.08
N LYS A 422 27.37 -9.47 4.02
CA LYS A 422 28.44 -8.68 4.65
C LYS A 422 29.55 -8.31 3.64
N LEU A 423 29.87 -9.17 2.67
CA LEU A 423 30.79 -8.84 1.56
C LEU A 423 30.22 -7.87 0.51
N ILE A 424 28.90 -7.80 0.35
CA ILE A 424 28.24 -6.78 -0.49
C ILE A 424 28.25 -5.44 0.24
N PHE A 425 27.86 -5.45 1.52
CA PHE A 425 27.79 -4.27 2.38
C PHE A 425 29.17 -3.63 2.66
N SER A 426 30.25 -4.41 2.77
CA SER A 426 31.61 -3.84 2.94
C SER A 426 32.03 -2.94 1.77
N LYS A 427 31.43 -3.12 0.58
CA LYS A 427 31.66 -2.30 -0.62
C LYS A 427 30.73 -1.08 -0.73
N PHE A 428 29.83 -0.84 0.23
CA PHE A 428 28.94 0.31 0.19
C PHE A 428 29.71 1.62 0.52
N PRO A 429 29.50 2.71 -0.22
CA PRO A 429 30.18 3.99 0.05
C PRO A 429 29.92 4.55 1.45
N GLU A 430 30.96 5.07 2.10
CA GLU A 430 30.89 5.63 3.46
C GLU A 430 29.89 6.80 3.59
N LYS A 431 29.69 7.61 2.53
CA LYS A 431 28.64 8.66 2.51
C LYS A 431 27.24 8.07 2.73
N ILE A 432 26.98 6.84 2.30
CA ILE A 432 25.69 6.16 2.54
C ILE A 432 25.64 5.64 3.98
N LYS A 433 26.70 4.99 4.49
CA LYS A 433 26.76 4.49 5.87
C LYS A 433 26.54 5.63 6.88
N LYS A 434 27.26 6.75 6.75
CA LYS A 434 27.07 7.93 7.62
C LYS A 434 25.64 8.47 7.59
N LYS A 435 25.05 8.59 6.40
CA LYS A 435 23.66 9.04 6.16
C LYS A 435 22.62 8.13 6.84
N VAL A 436 22.85 6.82 6.93
CA VAL A 436 21.96 5.91 7.69
C VAL A 436 22.12 6.10 9.20
N LYS A 437 23.33 6.32 9.72
CA LYS A 437 23.54 6.65 11.16
C LYS A 437 22.90 7.97 11.56
N GLU A 438 22.96 8.99 10.70
CA GLU A 438 22.25 10.26 10.91
C GLU A 438 20.72 10.03 11.02
N LYS A 439 20.15 9.13 10.22
CA LYS A 439 18.74 8.73 10.32
C LYS A 439 18.43 7.88 11.56
N GLN A 440 19.32 6.98 11.99
CA GLN A 440 19.19 6.23 13.25
C GLN A 440 19.13 7.17 14.46
N ILE A 441 20.02 8.16 14.53
CA ILE A 441 20.05 9.16 15.62
C ILE A 441 18.77 9.99 15.61
N SER A 442 18.35 10.47 14.44
CA SER A 442 17.09 11.22 14.28
C SER A 442 15.86 10.41 14.70
N LEU A 443 15.82 9.12 14.38
CA LEU A 443 14.70 8.24 14.74
C LEU A 443 14.71 7.91 16.24
N LYS A 444 15.87 7.67 16.84
CA LYS A 444 16.00 7.45 18.30
C LYS A 444 15.44 8.65 19.06
N LYS A 445 15.85 9.87 18.68
CA LYS A 445 15.33 11.09 19.29
C LYS A 445 13.80 11.22 19.15
N GLN A 446 13.23 10.88 17.99
CA GLN A 446 11.77 10.92 17.81
C GLN A 446 11.02 9.96 18.75
N PHE A 447 11.59 8.80 19.08
CA PHE A 447 11.01 7.90 20.08
C PHE A 447 11.15 8.45 21.50
N GLU A 448 12.29 9.06 21.82
CA GLU A 448 12.54 9.71 23.12
C GLU A 448 11.59 10.91 23.35
N ASP A 449 11.50 11.81 22.37
CA ASP A 449 10.60 12.99 22.39
C ASP A 449 9.11 12.60 22.43
N LEU A 450 8.71 11.50 21.77
CA LEU A 450 7.31 11.04 21.74
C LEU A 450 6.88 10.34 23.04
N LEU A 451 7.72 9.43 23.55
CA LEU A 451 7.37 8.57 24.67
C LEU A 451 7.58 9.27 26.01
N GLY A 452 8.73 9.95 26.19
CA GLY A 452 9.20 10.40 27.48
C GLY A 452 9.17 9.27 28.54
N ASP A 453 8.94 9.64 29.80
CA ASP A 453 8.95 8.69 30.92
C ASP A 453 7.65 7.89 31.09
N ASN A 454 6.58 8.18 30.32
CA ASN A 454 5.25 7.58 30.54
C ASN A 454 4.50 7.11 29.28
N GLY A 455 5.16 7.01 28.12
CA GLY A 455 4.55 6.56 26.86
C GLY A 455 4.58 5.05 26.62
N ILE A 456 3.47 4.51 26.08
CA ILE A 456 3.24 3.09 25.70
C ILE A 456 2.47 3.05 24.36
N LEU A 457 2.66 2.04 23.49
CA LEU A 457 2.86 2.30 22.06
C LEU A 457 2.60 1.09 21.10
N ILE A 458 1.43 0.43 20.96
CA ILE A 458 1.10 -0.91 20.34
C ILE A 458 1.59 -1.24 18.86
N CYS A 459 2.07 -2.48 18.52
CA CYS A 459 2.48 -3.12 17.20
C CYS A 459 2.23 -4.63 17.12
N PRO A 460 2.56 -5.33 15.99
CA PRO A 460 2.70 -6.76 15.92
C PRO A 460 4.16 -7.17 16.20
N THR A 461 4.34 -8.17 17.06
CA THR A 461 5.66 -8.80 17.24
C THR A 461 6.26 -9.29 15.92
N PHE A 462 5.39 -9.72 15.00
CA PHE A 462 5.77 -10.16 13.67
C PHE A 462 4.55 -10.18 12.73
N THR A 463 4.78 -10.34 11.43
CA THR A 463 3.72 -10.29 10.41
C THR A 463 2.68 -11.40 10.52
N SER A 464 2.99 -12.55 11.14
CA SER A 464 2.10 -13.72 11.16
C SER A 464 2.33 -14.62 12.37
N ALA A 465 1.43 -15.59 12.55
CA ALA A 465 1.69 -16.78 13.37
C ALA A 465 2.78 -17.68 12.75
N SER A 466 3.17 -18.74 13.47
CA SER A 466 4.28 -19.63 13.11
C SER A 466 4.21 -20.23 11.69
N TYR A 467 5.37 -20.30 11.02
CA TYR A 467 5.53 -20.89 9.68
C TYR A 467 5.86 -22.40 9.68
N TYR A 468 5.71 -23.03 8.51
CA TYR A 468 6.44 -24.26 8.19
C TYR A 468 7.93 -23.97 7.95
N SER A 469 8.77 -24.97 8.17
CA SER A 469 10.21 -24.88 7.88
C SER A 469 10.46 -24.53 6.41
N TYR A 470 11.56 -23.80 6.17
CA TYR A 470 12.00 -23.15 4.93
C TYR A 470 11.19 -21.92 4.47
N GLN A 471 9.95 -21.67 4.95
CA GLN A 471 9.22 -20.46 4.53
C GLN A 471 9.91 -19.16 4.97
N THR A 472 10.77 -19.21 5.99
CA THR A 472 11.51 -18.05 6.52
C THR A 472 12.49 -17.42 5.51
N TYR A 473 13.01 -18.19 4.55
CA TYR A 473 14.01 -17.68 3.59
C TYR A 473 13.46 -16.58 2.66
N SER A 474 12.17 -16.59 2.31
CA SER A 474 11.53 -15.52 1.55
C SER A 474 10.96 -14.39 2.43
N LYS A 475 11.26 -14.40 3.74
CA LYS A 475 10.64 -13.54 4.75
C LYS A 475 11.62 -12.69 5.54
N PHE A 476 12.94 -12.84 5.32
CA PHE A 476 13.97 -12.27 6.17
C PHE A 476 13.86 -10.75 6.41
N ALA A 477 13.32 -9.98 5.45
CA ALA A 477 13.12 -8.53 5.58
C ALA A 477 12.28 -8.14 6.81
N ASN A 478 11.34 -9.01 7.22
CA ASN A 478 10.49 -8.80 8.40
C ASN A 478 11.28 -8.75 9.72
N CYS A 479 12.60 -9.04 9.74
CA CYS A 479 13.50 -8.79 10.89
C CYS A 479 13.38 -7.37 11.45
N THR A 480 13.02 -6.42 10.58
CA THR A 480 12.79 -5.02 10.94
C THR A 480 11.77 -4.87 12.09
N HIS A 481 10.79 -5.81 12.24
CA HIS A 481 9.75 -5.77 13.29
C HIS A 481 10.35 -5.87 14.69
N LEU A 482 11.55 -6.39 14.74
CA LEU A 482 12.20 -6.84 15.95
C LEU A 482 13.47 -6.03 16.17
N MET A 483 14.29 -5.90 15.12
CA MET A 483 15.64 -5.35 15.18
C MET A 483 15.69 -3.83 15.34
N ILE A 484 14.69 -3.08 14.88
CA ILE A 484 14.74 -1.61 15.02
C ILE A 484 14.81 -1.19 16.50
N TYR A 485 14.10 -1.89 17.39
CA TYR A 485 14.13 -1.67 18.85
C TYR A 485 15.47 -2.08 19.49
N ASN A 486 16.20 -3.03 18.90
CA ASN A 486 17.59 -3.31 19.29
C ASN A 486 18.48 -2.12 18.93
N VAL A 487 18.42 -1.66 17.67
CA VAL A 487 19.29 -0.64 17.09
C VAL A 487 19.03 0.78 17.66
N LEU A 488 17.81 1.06 18.12
CA LEU A 488 17.48 2.28 18.86
C LEU A 488 17.76 2.16 20.38
N GLY A 489 18.05 0.95 20.88
CA GLY A 489 18.35 0.66 22.30
C GLY A 489 17.14 0.57 23.24
N LEU A 490 15.92 0.74 22.71
CA LEU A 490 14.66 0.82 23.45
C LEU A 490 14.24 -0.53 24.06
N PRO A 491 13.55 -0.59 25.21
CA PRO A 491 12.93 -1.81 25.70
C PRO A 491 11.73 -2.24 24.81
N ALA A 492 11.42 -3.54 24.77
CA ALA A 492 10.24 -4.06 24.06
C ALA A 492 9.76 -5.39 24.66
N THR A 493 8.47 -5.50 24.96
CA THR A 493 7.84 -6.73 25.47
C THR A 493 6.95 -7.36 24.41
N HIS A 494 7.06 -8.67 24.20
CA HIS A 494 6.05 -9.45 23.49
C HIS A 494 4.97 -9.94 24.45
N CYS A 495 3.71 -9.68 24.11
CA CYS A 495 2.53 -10.15 24.84
C CYS A 495 1.69 -11.10 23.98
N SER A 496 1.49 -12.33 24.47
CA SER A 496 0.64 -13.36 23.87
C SER A 496 -0.83 -12.97 23.99
N MET A 497 -1.59 -13.06 22.88
CA MET A 497 -3.00 -12.65 22.75
C MET A 497 -3.91 -13.84 22.42
N GLY A 498 -3.54 -15.05 22.88
CA GLY A 498 -4.27 -16.27 22.65
C GLY A 498 -3.92 -16.99 21.34
N LEU A 499 -4.86 -17.79 20.83
CA LEU A 499 -4.66 -18.64 19.65
C LEU A 499 -5.57 -18.21 18.50
N ASN A 500 -5.06 -18.31 17.27
CA ASN A 500 -5.87 -18.10 16.07
C ASN A 500 -6.71 -19.34 15.69
N LYS A 501 -7.46 -19.22 14.58
CA LYS A 501 -8.34 -20.27 14.02
C LYS A 501 -7.62 -21.59 13.68
N SER A 502 -6.29 -21.61 13.59
CA SER A 502 -5.49 -22.83 13.39
C SER A 502 -5.02 -23.50 14.70
N GLY A 503 -5.33 -22.90 15.86
CA GLY A 503 -4.81 -23.31 17.16
C GLY A 503 -3.32 -23.00 17.32
N LEU A 504 -2.85 -21.88 16.76
CA LEU A 504 -1.47 -21.39 16.87
C LEU A 504 -1.46 -20.00 17.56
N PRO A 505 -0.42 -19.68 18.35
CA PRO A 505 -0.35 -18.40 19.04
C PRO A 505 -0.29 -17.17 18.12
N ILE A 506 -0.83 -16.06 18.63
CA ILE A 506 -0.78 -14.71 18.07
C ILE A 506 -0.46 -13.71 19.19
N GLY A 507 0.11 -12.54 18.89
CA GLY A 507 0.40 -11.51 19.90
C GLY A 507 1.17 -10.28 19.42
N VAL A 508 1.23 -9.28 20.31
CA VAL A 508 1.52 -7.85 20.00
C VAL A 508 2.77 -7.32 20.74
N GLN A 509 3.41 -6.24 20.25
CA GLN A 509 4.77 -5.79 20.69
C GLN A 509 5.19 -4.30 20.38
N GLU A 510 4.27 -3.35 20.21
CA GLU A 510 4.56 -1.86 20.22
C GLU A 510 5.18 -1.07 18.94
N LYS A 511 4.40 -0.22 18.19
CA LYS A 511 4.35 0.61 16.88
C LYS A 511 4.53 0.13 15.36
N VAL A 512 3.72 0.67 14.38
CA VAL A 512 3.09 -0.10 13.23
C VAL A 512 2.31 0.65 11.98
N MET A 513 2.56 0.79 10.62
CA MET A 513 1.62 1.08 9.36
C MET A 513 2.14 1.11 7.83
N GLU A 514 1.59 0.64 6.63
CA GLU A 514 0.65 -0.39 6.01
C GLU A 514 0.82 -0.75 4.48
N ILE A 515 0.56 -2.03 4.03
CA ILE A 515 0.67 -2.51 2.60
C ILE A 515 -0.17 -3.79 2.21
N LEU A 516 -1.09 -3.77 1.22
CA LEU A 516 -1.50 -5.00 0.45
C LEU A 516 -1.84 -4.74 -1.03
N VAL A 517 -2.64 -3.70 -1.32
CA VAL A 517 -3.13 -3.34 -2.67
C VAL A 517 -2.01 -3.24 -3.72
N SER A 518 -0.83 -2.78 -3.30
CA SER A 518 0.36 -2.64 -4.16
C SER A 518 0.79 -3.93 -4.86
N PHE A 519 0.60 -5.10 -4.23
CA PHE A 519 1.00 -6.37 -4.84
C PHE A 519 0.16 -6.72 -6.09
N LEU A 520 -1.16 -6.53 -6.00
CA LEU A 520 -2.08 -6.84 -7.10
C LEU A 520 -1.87 -5.88 -8.29
N ILE A 521 -1.67 -4.59 -8.02
CA ILE A 521 -1.40 -3.58 -9.06
C ILE A 521 -0.05 -3.85 -9.76
N VAL A 522 1.00 -4.21 -9.01
CA VAL A 522 2.30 -4.59 -9.60
C VAL A 522 2.18 -5.83 -10.49
N LEU A 523 1.42 -6.84 -10.07
CA LEU A 523 1.20 -8.05 -10.87
C LEU A 523 0.50 -7.73 -12.19
N LEU A 524 -0.56 -6.91 -12.17
CA LEU A 524 -1.27 -6.46 -13.37
C LEU A 524 -0.35 -5.67 -14.31
N LEU A 525 0.45 -4.74 -13.77
CA LEU A 525 1.39 -3.94 -14.55
C LEU A 525 2.52 -4.77 -15.17
N LEU A 526 2.98 -5.82 -14.48
CA LEU A 526 4.00 -6.75 -14.98
C LEU A 526 3.47 -7.65 -16.09
N VAL A 527 2.25 -8.18 -15.96
CA VAL A 527 1.58 -8.91 -17.05
C VAL A 527 1.36 -7.98 -18.25
N GLY A 528 0.89 -6.75 -18.00
CA GLY A 528 0.76 -5.72 -19.03
C GLY A 528 2.08 -5.40 -19.74
N PHE A 529 3.20 -5.32 -19.02
CA PHE A 529 4.51 -5.11 -19.62
C PHE A 529 4.89 -6.21 -20.63
N ILE A 530 4.62 -7.48 -20.31
CA ILE A 530 4.87 -8.61 -21.21
C ILE A 530 3.94 -8.54 -22.44
N VAL A 531 2.63 -8.37 -22.21
CA VAL A 531 1.62 -8.27 -23.27
C VAL A 531 1.91 -7.11 -24.23
N LYS A 532 2.40 -5.97 -23.72
CA LYS A 532 2.80 -4.82 -24.54
C LYS A 532 3.87 -5.15 -25.58
N HIS A 533 4.90 -5.92 -25.21
CA HIS A 533 6.00 -6.26 -26.12
C HIS A 533 5.55 -7.25 -27.20
N LEU A 534 4.71 -8.22 -26.84
CA LEU A 534 4.09 -9.15 -27.81
C LEU A 534 3.21 -8.41 -28.82
N LEU A 535 2.39 -7.44 -28.37
CA LEU A 535 1.49 -6.68 -29.24
C LEU A 535 2.22 -5.79 -30.25
N VAL A 536 3.41 -5.28 -29.90
CA VAL A 536 4.27 -4.48 -30.80
C VAL A 536 4.77 -5.33 -31.98
N LEU A 537 5.13 -6.59 -31.74
CA LEU A 537 5.60 -7.51 -32.79
C LEU A 537 4.48 -7.87 -33.78
N VAL A 538 3.26 -8.09 -33.27
CA VAL A 538 2.11 -8.53 -34.10
C VAL A 538 1.47 -7.38 -34.90
N ASN A 539 1.47 -6.15 -34.39
CA ASN A 539 0.72 -5.03 -34.98
C ASN A 539 1.58 -3.92 -35.61
N TRP A 540 2.59 -4.28 -36.43
CA TRP A 540 3.55 -3.34 -37.04
C TRP A 540 2.92 -2.12 -37.76
N ARG A 541 1.96 -2.32 -38.68
CA ARG A 541 1.49 -1.24 -39.58
C ARG A 541 0.55 -0.25 -38.88
N LYS A 542 0.93 1.02 -38.78
CA LYS A 542 0.03 2.14 -38.41
C LYS A 542 -1.11 2.22 -39.43
N ARG A 543 -2.33 2.52 -38.97
CA ARG A 543 -3.52 2.72 -39.82
C ARG A 543 -4.34 3.88 -39.25
N SER A 544 -4.46 4.96 -40.00
CA SER A 544 -5.25 6.17 -39.70
C SER A 544 -6.64 6.08 -40.34
N ILE A 545 -7.28 7.24 -40.55
CA ILE A 545 -8.60 7.43 -41.19
C ILE A 545 -8.47 8.42 -42.37
N PRO A 546 -9.45 8.51 -43.29
CA PRO A 546 -9.41 9.51 -44.35
C PRO A 546 -9.32 10.95 -43.81
N PRO A 547 -8.53 11.86 -44.43
CA PRO A 547 -8.37 13.24 -43.97
C PRO A 547 -9.65 14.08 -44.18
N ILE A 548 -9.79 15.16 -43.42
CA ILE A 548 -10.96 16.06 -43.49
C ILE A 548 -10.91 16.93 -44.76
N LYS A 549 -11.79 16.60 -45.71
CA LYS A 549 -11.94 17.28 -47.02
C LYS A 549 -12.78 18.55 -46.93
N ASN A 550 -14.00 18.45 -46.42
CA ASN A 550 -14.95 19.58 -46.31
C ASN A 550 -14.45 20.61 -45.27
N SER A 551 -14.46 21.89 -45.63
CA SER A 551 -14.01 23.01 -44.79
C SER A 551 -14.97 23.34 -43.64
N LEU A 552 -16.28 23.09 -43.79
CA LEU A 552 -17.28 23.31 -42.73
C LEU A 552 -16.95 22.52 -41.45
N LEU A 553 -16.36 21.34 -41.61
CA LEU A 553 -15.92 20.44 -40.53
C LEU A 553 -14.70 20.99 -39.76
N LYS A 554 -14.10 22.08 -40.20
CA LYS A 554 -12.98 22.77 -39.53
C LYS A 554 -13.42 24.01 -38.75
N LEU A 555 -14.67 24.44 -38.88
CA LEU A 555 -15.26 25.52 -38.09
C LEU A 555 -15.56 25.06 -36.65
N SER A 556 -15.62 26.00 -35.71
CA SER A 556 -16.08 25.78 -34.33
C SER A 556 -17.61 25.75 -34.25
N ALA A 557 -18.18 25.14 -33.21
CA ALA A 557 -19.63 25.15 -32.97
C ALA A 557 -20.13 26.59 -32.81
N SER A 558 -19.33 27.44 -32.17
CA SER A 558 -19.58 28.87 -31.99
C SER A 558 -19.71 29.60 -33.33
N ALA A 559 -18.76 29.39 -34.24
CA ALA A 559 -18.78 29.99 -35.58
C ALA A 559 -19.88 29.39 -36.49
N LEU A 560 -20.18 28.10 -36.35
CA LEU A 560 -21.31 27.47 -37.06
C LEU A 560 -22.65 28.06 -36.57
N ALA A 561 -22.86 28.19 -35.27
CA ALA A 561 -24.08 28.76 -34.70
C ALA A 561 -24.28 30.23 -35.11
N GLU A 562 -23.21 31.02 -35.12
CA GLU A 562 -23.24 32.41 -35.61
C GLU A 562 -23.63 32.46 -37.09
N LYS A 563 -22.95 31.69 -37.94
CA LYS A 563 -23.22 31.69 -39.38
C LYS A 563 -24.60 31.16 -39.75
N ILE A 564 -25.11 30.16 -39.05
CA ILE A 564 -26.49 29.69 -39.22
C ILE A 564 -27.48 30.79 -38.78
N ARG A 565 -27.31 31.39 -37.60
CA ARG A 565 -28.19 32.49 -37.13
C ARG A 565 -28.23 33.70 -38.08
N ASN A 566 -27.11 34.01 -38.73
CA ASN A 566 -27.00 35.13 -39.67
C ASN A 566 -27.56 34.79 -41.07
N GLY A 567 -27.76 33.50 -41.39
CA GLY A 567 -28.12 33.04 -42.73
C GLY A 567 -26.94 32.84 -43.69
N ASP A 568 -25.69 32.99 -43.21
CA ASP A 568 -24.46 32.72 -43.97
C ASP A 568 -24.33 31.24 -44.38
N LEU A 569 -24.93 30.33 -43.60
CA LEU A 569 -24.90 28.88 -43.79
C LEU A 569 -26.26 28.27 -43.47
N SER A 570 -26.69 27.28 -44.27
CA SER A 570 -27.82 26.41 -43.96
C SER A 570 -27.44 25.40 -42.87
N SER A 571 -28.30 25.25 -41.86
CA SER A 571 -28.22 24.18 -40.86
C SER A 571 -28.33 22.82 -41.54
N GLN A 572 -29.20 22.65 -42.55
CA GLN A 572 -29.30 21.41 -43.32
C GLN A 572 -27.95 21.04 -43.96
N THR A 573 -27.31 21.96 -44.70
CA THR A 573 -26.01 21.70 -45.35
C THR A 573 -24.89 21.39 -44.34
N VAL A 574 -24.93 22.00 -43.15
CA VAL A 574 -23.99 21.67 -42.07
C VAL A 574 -24.25 20.26 -41.53
N VAL A 575 -25.51 19.89 -41.27
CA VAL A 575 -25.87 18.54 -40.80
C VAL A 575 -25.52 17.46 -41.82
N GLU A 576 -25.81 17.68 -43.11
CA GLU A 576 -25.41 16.80 -44.23
C GLU A 576 -23.90 16.55 -44.24
N ALA A 577 -23.08 17.62 -44.15
CA ALA A 577 -21.63 17.51 -44.13
C ALA A 577 -21.09 16.69 -42.95
N TYR A 578 -21.74 16.74 -41.78
CA TYR A 578 -21.38 15.92 -40.63
C TYR A 578 -21.83 14.46 -40.81
N ILE A 579 -23.03 14.21 -41.36
CA ILE A 579 -23.51 12.85 -41.68
C ILE A 579 -22.56 12.14 -42.66
N ASP A 580 -22.18 12.81 -43.76
CA ASP A 580 -21.19 12.29 -44.72
C ASP A 580 -19.88 11.92 -44.03
N ARG A 581 -19.38 12.78 -43.14
CA ARG A 581 -18.14 12.52 -42.40
C ARG A 581 -18.27 11.35 -41.43
N ILE A 582 -19.41 11.21 -40.74
CA ILE A 582 -19.68 10.07 -39.87
C ILE A 582 -19.66 8.77 -40.68
N ASN A 583 -20.32 8.75 -41.84
CA ASN A 583 -20.33 7.59 -42.74
C ASN A 583 -18.93 7.26 -43.26
N GLU A 584 -18.12 8.26 -43.62
CA GLU A 584 -16.73 8.07 -44.06
C GLU A 584 -15.83 7.48 -42.95
N VAL A 585 -15.94 7.93 -41.70
CA VAL A 585 -14.99 7.53 -40.63
C VAL A 585 -15.45 6.39 -39.74
N ASN A 586 -16.76 6.19 -39.53
CA ASN A 586 -17.23 5.25 -38.51
C ASN A 586 -16.82 3.79 -38.81
N LEU A 587 -16.74 3.41 -40.08
CA LEU A 587 -16.15 2.13 -40.54
C LEU A 587 -14.73 1.89 -40.03
N PHE A 588 -13.97 2.97 -39.78
CA PHE A 588 -12.60 2.93 -39.29
C PHE A 588 -12.51 2.95 -37.77
N ILE A 589 -13.37 3.75 -37.09
CA ILE A 589 -13.29 4.02 -35.64
C ILE A 589 -14.28 3.26 -34.76
N ASN A 590 -15.43 2.82 -35.26
CA ASN A 590 -16.49 2.12 -34.49
C ASN A 590 -16.94 2.92 -33.25
N ALA A 591 -17.47 4.13 -33.47
CA ALA A 591 -17.80 5.10 -32.43
C ALA A 591 -19.31 5.41 -32.33
N VAL A 592 -20.09 5.23 -33.39
CA VAL A 592 -21.56 5.38 -33.35
C VAL A 592 -22.20 4.08 -32.86
N VAL A 593 -23.17 4.19 -31.95
CA VAL A 593 -24.06 3.08 -31.55
C VAL A 593 -25.34 3.12 -32.38
N GLU A 594 -25.99 4.27 -32.42
CA GLU A 594 -27.26 4.47 -33.13
C GLU A 594 -27.35 5.92 -33.62
N ASN A 595 -27.97 6.16 -34.78
CA ASN A 595 -28.13 7.48 -35.39
C ASN A 595 -29.60 7.86 -35.55
N ARG A 596 -29.87 9.17 -35.67
CA ARG A 596 -31.18 9.78 -35.91
C ARG A 596 -31.08 10.80 -37.06
N PHE A 597 -30.45 10.39 -38.15
CA PHE A 597 -30.05 11.30 -39.23
C PHE A 597 -31.24 11.93 -39.98
N GLU A 598 -32.34 11.19 -40.15
CA GLU A 598 -33.53 11.72 -40.84
C GLU A 598 -34.23 12.79 -39.98
N GLU A 599 -34.36 12.55 -38.67
CA GLU A 599 -34.91 13.52 -37.72
C GLU A 599 -34.01 14.74 -37.60
N ALA A 600 -32.68 14.55 -37.54
CA ALA A 600 -31.72 15.65 -37.49
C ALA A 600 -31.76 16.53 -38.75
N LEU A 601 -31.90 15.95 -39.94
CA LEU A 601 -32.07 16.69 -41.19
C LEU A 601 -33.39 17.47 -41.23
N ASN A 602 -34.45 16.94 -40.64
CA ASN A 602 -35.74 17.62 -40.55
C ASN A 602 -35.73 18.73 -39.47
N GLU A 603 -35.09 18.51 -38.31
CA GLU A 603 -34.80 19.53 -37.30
C GLU A 603 -34.00 20.70 -37.91
N ALA A 604 -33.02 20.40 -38.77
CA ALA A 604 -32.20 21.39 -39.47
C ALA A 604 -32.98 22.22 -40.50
N LYS A 605 -33.79 21.57 -41.36
CA LYS A 605 -34.70 22.26 -42.30
C LYS A 605 -35.64 23.23 -41.57
N ILE A 606 -36.22 22.80 -40.46
CA ILE A 606 -37.11 23.62 -39.62
C ILE A 606 -36.34 24.82 -39.02
N CYS A 607 -35.04 24.72 -38.77
CA CYS A 607 -34.22 25.85 -38.33
C CYS A 607 -34.02 26.89 -39.45
N ASP A 608 -33.72 26.43 -40.66
CA ASP A 608 -33.51 27.28 -41.85
C ASP A 608 -34.81 27.95 -42.31
N GLU A 609 -35.93 27.22 -42.29
CA GLU A 609 -37.26 27.78 -42.61
C GLU A 609 -37.69 28.90 -41.66
N LYS A 610 -37.37 28.80 -40.36
CA LYS A 610 -37.73 29.84 -39.38
C LYS A 610 -36.97 31.14 -39.61
N LEU A 611 -35.69 31.04 -39.99
CA LEU A 611 -34.88 32.18 -40.42
C LEU A 611 -35.43 32.80 -41.72
N LYS A 612 -35.63 31.97 -42.75
CA LYS A 612 -36.13 32.41 -44.08
C LYS A 612 -37.48 33.12 -44.01
N ASN A 613 -38.36 32.67 -43.11
CA ASN A 613 -39.69 33.28 -42.90
C ASN A 613 -39.66 34.49 -41.94
N GLY A 614 -38.50 34.96 -41.48
CA GLY A 614 -38.37 36.10 -40.57
C GLY A 614 -39.00 35.91 -39.18
N LYS A 615 -39.34 34.67 -38.80
CA LYS A 615 -40.06 34.35 -37.54
C LYS A 615 -39.18 34.45 -36.29
N VAL A 616 -37.87 34.56 -36.49
CA VAL A 616 -36.82 34.70 -35.46
C VAL A 616 -35.69 35.55 -36.04
N THR A 617 -35.02 36.34 -35.20
CA THR A 617 -33.87 37.17 -35.62
C THR A 617 -32.54 36.56 -35.13
N ALA A 618 -31.44 36.86 -35.81
CA ALA A 618 -30.10 36.46 -35.38
C ALA A 618 -29.78 36.91 -33.93
N ALA A 619 -30.22 38.12 -33.55
CA ALA A 619 -30.04 38.66 -32.21
C ALA A 619 -30.85 37.89 -31.15
N THR A 620 -32.14 37.64 -31.40
CA THR A 620 -33.00 36.82 -30.51
C THR A 620 -32.40 35.42 -30.32
N LEU A 621 -32.01 34.78 -31.43
CA LEU A 621 -31.43 33.45 -31.40
C LEU A 621 -30.05 33.41 -30.72
N SER A 622 -29.26 34.48 -30.75
CA SER A 622 -27.94 34.49 -30.08
C SER A 622 -28.05 34.38 -28.55
N ILE A 623 -29.16 34.87 -27.99
CA ILE A 623 -29.47 34.84 -26.55
C ILE A 623 -30.23 33.56 -26.20
N GLU A 624 -31.34 33.27 -26.88
CA GLU A 624 -32.22 32.14 -26.55
C GLU A 624 -31.71 30.79 -27.04
N LYS A 625 -30.98 30.77 -28.16
CA LYS A 625 -30.54 29.57 -28.87
C LYS A 625 -29.06 29.67 -29.29
N PRO A 626 -28.13 29.75 -28.33
CA PRO A 626 -26.70 29.94 -28.60
C PRO A 626 -26.07 28.83 -29.46
N LEU A 627 -26.69 27.66 -29.59
CA LEU A 627 -26.27 26.53 -30.43
C LEU A 627 -27.20 26.27 -31.64
N TYR A 628 -28.02 27.26 -32.06
CA TYR A 628 -29.03 27.10 -33.11
C TYR A 628 -28.52 26.42 -34.38
N GLY A 629 -29.11 25.27 -34.71
CA GLY A 629 -28.83 24.51 -35.93
C GLY A 629 -27.50 23.73 -35.93
N VAL A 630 -26.76 23.70 -34.81
CA VAL A 630 -25.45 23.03 -34.73
C VAL A 630 -25.61 21.53 -34.45
N PRO A 631 -25.01 20.64 -35.27
CA PRO A 631 -25.00 19.21 -34.99
C PRO A 631 -24.13 18.85 -33.78
N ILE A 632 -24.63 17.99 -32.90
CA ILE A 632 -23.89 17.46 -31.74
C ILE A 632 -24.02 15.93 -31.62
N SER A 633 -23.15 15.32 -30.83
CA SER A 633 -23.24 13.91 -30.40
C SER A 633 -23.51 13.79 -28.90
N ILE A 634 -24.14 12.69 -28.49
CA ILE A 634 -24.46 12.40 -27.09
C ILE A 634 -23.89 11.02 -26.75
N LYS A 635 -23.18 10.87 -25.63
CA LYS A 635 -22.73 9.56 -25.16
C LYS A 635 -23.95 8.66 -24.85
N GLU A 636 -23.92 7.39 -25.26
CA GLU A 636 -25.03 6.43 -25.08
C GLU A 636 -25.45 6.18 -23.62
N SER A 637 -24.60 6.57 -22.66
CA SER A 637 -24.92 6.57 -21.23
C SER A 637 -25.68 7.81 -20.74
N CYS A 638 -26.04 8.74 -21.63
CA CYS A 638 -26.81 9.96 -21.35
C CYS A 638 -28.08 9.90 -22.22
N SER A 639 -29.27 9.93 -21.61
CA SER A 639 -30.51 9.62 -22.31
C SER A 639 -30.87 10.67 -23.35
N LEU A 640 -30.99 10.23 -24.60
CA LEU A 640 -31.49 10.99 -25.74
C LEU A 640 -32.73 10.26 -26.24
N LYS A 641 -33.89 10.89 -26.21
CA LYS A 641 -35.20 10.22 -26.37
C LYS A 641 -35.26 9.32 -27.62
N ALA A 642 -35.79 8.12 -27.44
CA ALA A 642 -35.92 7.02 -28.42
C ALA A 642 -34.60 6.35 -28.87
N MET A 643 -33.43 6.82 -28.43
CA MET A 643 -32.12 6.22 -28.77
C MET A 643 -31.70 5.14 -27.76
N SER A 644 -30.73 4.30 -28.13
CA SER A 644 -30.06 3.31 -27.27
C SER A 644 -29.71 3.87 -25.88
N TYR A 645 -30.02 3.12 -24.83
CA TYR A 645 -29.75 3.48 -23.42
C TYR A 645 -29.40 2.22 -22.59
N THR A 646 -28.48 1.43 -23.13
CA THR A 646 -28.07 0.11 -22.64
C THR A 646 -26.86 0.18 -21.69
N GLY A 647 -26.04 1.24 -21.79
CA GLY A 647 -24.74 1.30 -21.12
C GLY A 647 -23.73 0.30 -21.70
N GLY A 648 -23.95 -0.17 -22.94
CA GLY A 648 -23.17 -1.23 -23.59
C GLY A 648 -23.37 -2.64 -23.02
N SER A 649 -24.26 -2.84 -22.03
CA SER A 649 -24.48 -4.14 -21.38
C SER A 649 -25.33 -5.08 -22.26
N LEU A 650 -24.89 -6.33 -22.39
CA LEU A 650 -25.65 -7.38 -23.08
C LEU A 650 -27.04 -7.63 -22.46
N PHE A 651 -27.16 -7.52 -21.13
CA PHE A 651 -28.42 -7.72 -20.39
C PHE A 651 -29.44 -6.62 -20.67
N ARG A 652 -28.98 -5.43 -21.08
CA ARG A 652 -29.81 -4.26 -21.40
C ARG A 652 -29.99 -4.07 -22.91
N LYS A 653 -29.63 -5.06 -23.73
CA LYS A 653 -29.71 -5.00 -25.19
C LYS A 653 -31.13 -4.64 -25.66
N GLY A 654 -31.24 -3.54 -26.42
CA GLY A 654 -32.49 -3.05 -26.99
C GLY A 654 -33.24 -2.02 -26.13
N ILE A 655 -32.80 -1.76 -24.89
CA ILE A 655 -33.37 -0.67 -24.08
C ILE A 655 -33.12 0.68 -24.76
N LYS A 656 -34.18 1.49 -24.82
CA LYS A 656 -34.19 2.86 -25.34
C LYS A 656 -34.45 3.86 -24.21
N ALA A 657 -33.97 5.08 -24.36
CA ALA A 657 -34.35 6.20 -23.51
C ALA A 657 -35.81 6.62 -23.78
N THR A 658 -36.61 6.69 -22.72
CA THR A 658 -38.01 7.18 -22.75
C THR A 658 -38.09 8.71 -22.93
N GLU A 659 -37.07 9.42 -22.47
CA GLU A 659 -36.99 10.89 -22.44
C GLU A 659 -35.55 11.41 -22.56
N ASP A 660 -35.41 12.71 -22.83
CA ASP A 660 -34.10 13.37 -22.84
C ASP A 660 -33.66 13.66 -21.40
N GLY A 661 -32.42 13.31 -21.05
CA GLY A 661 -31.84 13.65 -19.76
C GLY A 661 -31.64 15.17 -19.63
N ASN A 662 -31.62 15.70 -18.40
CA ASN A 662 -31.68 17.14 -18.16
C ASN A 662 -30.60 17.94 -18.93
N ALA A 663 -29.36 17.46 -18.97
CA ALA A 663 -28.28 18.08 -19.75
C ALA A 663 -28.49 18.02 -21.28
N VAL A 664 -29.12 16.94 -21.79
CA VAL A 664 -29.47 16.77 -23.21
C VAL A 664 -30.60 17.73 -23.58
N GLU A 665 -31.60 17.86 -22.71
CA GLU A 665 -32.72 18.79 -22.90
C GLU A 665 -32.25 20.26 -22.93
N LEU A 666 -31.28 20.64 -22.09
CA LEU A 666 -30.67 21.98 -22.12
C LEU A 666 -30.00 22.28 -23.47
N LEU A 667 -29.21 21.34 -24.00
CA LEU A 667 -28.54 21.48 -25.31
C LEU A 667 -29.58 21.61 -26.46
N LYS A 668 -30.62 20.77 -26.46
CA LYS A 668 -31.71 20.83 -27.45
C LYS A 668 -32.51 22.13 -27.35
N ARG A 669 -32.81 22.62 -26.14
CA ARG A 669 -33.46 23.93 -25.93
C ARG A 669 -32.64 25.09 -26.48
N ALA A 670 -31.32 25.05 -26.28
CA ALA A 670 -30.36 26.01 -26.84
C ALA A 670 -30.18 25.88 -28.37
N GLY A 671 -30.90 24.97 -29.03
CA GLY A 671 -30.99 24.86 -30.49
C GLY A 671 -30.02 23.86 -31.13
N ALA A 672 -29.27 23.09 -30.35
CA ALA A 672 -28.41 22.04 -30.89
C ALA A 672 -29.22 20.84 -31.42
N ILE A 673 -28.69 20.16 -32.43
CA ILE A 673 -29.32 19.03 -33.13
C ILE A 673 -28.51 17.74 -32.85
N PRO A 674 -28.98 16.85 -31.95
CA PRO A 674 -28.30 15.58 -31.71
C PRO A 674 -28.40 14.65 -32.92
N LEU A 675 -27.26 14.23 -33.49
CA LEU A 675 -27.22 13.35 -34.66
C LEU A 675 -27.31 11.85 -34.31
N LEU A 676 -26.84 11.48 -33.12
CA LEU A 676 -26.55 10.08 -32.75
C LEU A 676 -26.29 9.90 -31.25
N VAL A 677 -26.30 8.64 -30.81
CA VAL A 677 -25.65 8.20 -29.56
C VAL A 677 -24.34 7.45 -29.82
N SER A 678 -23.30 7.71 -29.03
CA SER A 678 -21.96 7.16 -29.23
C SER A 678 -21.49 6.16 -28.17
N ASN A 679 -20.56 5.30 -28.58
CA ASN A 679 -20.14 4.10 -27.85
C ASN A 679 -19.40 4.40 -26.53
N THR A 680 -19.78 3.65 -25.49
CA THR A 680 -19.24 3.77 -24.13
C THR A 680 -18.51 2.50 -23.68
N SER A 681 -17.83 2.54 -22.53
CA SER A 681 -17.44 1.31 -21.83
C SER A 681 -18.69 0.58 -21.35
N GLU A 682 -18.62 -0.74 -21.25
CA GLU A 682 -19.63 -1.51 -20.52
C GLU A 682 -19.84 -0.92 -19.12
N LEU A 683 -21.08 -0.52 -18.81
CA LEU A 683 -21.51 0.17 -17.59
C LEU A 683 -20.66 1.39 -17.22
N CYS A 684 -20.14 2.12 -18.22
CA CYS A 684 -19.19 3.22 -18.05
C CYS A 684 -17.90 2.87 -17.28
N SER A 685 -17.63 1.57 -17.04
CA SER A 685 -16.71 1.06 -16.02
C SER A 685 -15.33 0.66 -16.59
N ALA A 686 -14.77 1.48 -17.49
CA ALA A 686 -13.40 1.29 -17.97
C ALA A 686 -12.77 2.59 -18.53
N LEU A 687 -11.44 2.60 -18.65
CA LEU A 687 -10.69 3.63 -19.38
C LEU A 687 -10.63 3.36 -20.90
N ASN A 688 -11.38 2.39 -21.43
CA ASN A 688 -11.59 2.15 -22.86
C ASN A 688 -13.09 2.07 -23.20
N SER A 689 -13.53 2.66 -24.30
CA SER A 689 -14.86 2.37 -24.87
C SER A 689 -14.85 1.02 -25.58
N TYR A 690 -14.98 -0.03 -24.77
CA TYR A 690 -15.19 -1.41 -25.19
C TYR A 690 -16.32 -2.02 -24.35
N ASN A 691 -17.20 -2.74 -25.05
CA ASN A 691 -18.25 -3.59 -24.52
C ASN A 691 -18.50 -4.74 -25.52
N PHE A 692 -19.24 -5.78 -25.12
CA PHE A 692 -19.55 -6.89 -26.03
C PHE A 692 -20.73 -6.60 -26.99
N LEU A 693 -21.57 -5.61 -26.71
CA LEU A 693 -22.77 -5.32 -27.49
C LEU A 693 -22.50 -4.58 -28.81
N PHE A 694 -21.60 -3.60 -28.78
CA PHE A 694 -21.22 -2.72 -29.91
C PHE A 694 -19.72 -2.78 -30.25
N GLY A 695 -18.92 -3.51 -29.45
CA GLY A 695 -17.50 -3.70 -29.68
C GLY A 695 -16.63 -2.52 -29.22
N ALA A 696 -15.42 -2.45 -29.77
CA ALA A 696 -14.36 -1.54 -29.31
C ALA A 696 -14.16 -0.34 -30.26
N THR A 697 -14.30 0.87 -29.72
CA THR A 697 -13.91 2.10 -30.40
C THR A 697 -12.38 2.21 -30.53
N LYS A 698 -11.93 2.75 -31.66
CA LYS A 698 -10.52 2.81 -32.07
C LYS A 698 -10.09 4.28 -32.21
N ASN A 699 -8.84 4.56 -31.88
CA ASN A 699 -8.28 5.91 -31.96
C ASN A 699 -8.15 6.41 -33.41
N PRO A 700 -8.57 7.65 -33.76
CA PRO A 700 -8.44 8.20 -35.11
C PRO A 700 -7.01 8.27 -35.68
N TYR A 701 -6.00 8.58 -34.85
CA TYR A 701 -4.60 8.75 -35.29
C TYR A 701 -3.87 7.42 -35.47
N ASP A 702 -4.31 6.37 -34.78
CA ASP A 702 -3.76 5.01 -34.88
C ASP A 702 -4.78 3.99 -34.38
N ARG A 703 -5.44 3.28 -35.29
CA ARG A 703 -6.53 2.34 -34.98
C ARG A 703 -6.11 1.13 -34.11
N ARG A 704 -4.81 0.98 -33.80
CA ARG A 704 -4.27 0.03 -32.81
C ARG A 704 -4.42 0.52 -31.36
N LYS A 705 -4.51 1.84 -31.15
CA LYS A 705 -4.60 2.50 -29.84
C LYS A 705 -6.05 2.65 -29.36
N THR A 706 -6.20 2.82 -28.05
CA THR A 706 -7.49 3.17 -27.41
C THR A 706 -7.93 4.60 -27.76
N ALA A 707 -9.24 4.82 -27.89
CA ALA A 707 -9.84 6.16 -27.88
C ALA A 707 -9.98 6.72 -26.46
N GLY A 708 -9.50 5.99 -25.45
CA GLY A 708 -9.79 6.23 -24.04
C GLY A 708 -11.22 5.80 -23.69
N GLY A 709 -11.69 6.19 -22.52
CA GLY A 709 -13.01 5.83 -22.00
C GLY A 709 -13.31 6.44 -20.63
N SER A 710 -14.57 6.42 -20.18
CA SER A 710 -15.69 5.76 -20.86
C SER A 710 -16.33 6.54 -22.02
N SER A 711 -16.06 7.85 -22.17
CA SER A 711 -16.61 8.69 -23.27
C SER A 711 -15.77 8.67 -24.56
N GLY A 712 -15.17 7.52 -24.90
CA GLY A 712 -14.29 7.36 -26.07
C GLY A 712 -15.00 7.39 -27.43
N GLY A 713 -16.31 7.08 -27.49
CA GLY A 713 -17.14 7.27 -28.68
C GLY A 713 -17.19 8.73 -29.12
N GLU A 714 -17.73 9.61 -28.26
CA GLU A 714 -17.72 11.07 -28.40
C GLU A 714 -16.33 11.58 -28.83
N SER A 715 -15.30 11.21 -28.07
CA SER A 715 -13.95 11.72 -28.28
C SER A 715 -13.33 11.29 -29.60
N ALA A 716 -13.68 10.10 -30.12
CA ALA A 716 -13.24 9.64 -31.45
C ALA A 716 -14.00 10.35 -32.58
N LEU A 717 -15.31 10.62 -32.42
CA LEU A 717 -16.11 11.35 -33.39
C LEU A 717 -15.66 12.82 -33.51
N ILE A 718 -15.49 13.50 -32.38
CA ILE A 718 -15.09 14.92 -32.36
C ILE A 718 -13.69 15.11 -32.93
N SER A 719 -12.75 14.22 -32.55
CA SER A 719 -11.37 14.22 -33.04
C SER A 719 -11.25 13.93 -34.53
N SER A 720 -12.11 13.06 -35.08
CA SER A 720 -12.12 12.71 -36.51
C SER A 720 -12.87 13.71 -37.40
N GLY A 721 -13.49 14.74 -36.83
CA GLY A 721 -14.31 15.71 -37.57
C GLY A 721 -15.77 15.30 -37.77
N ALA A 722 -16.21 14.18 -37.18
CA ALA A 722 -17.54 13.58 -37.37
C ALA A 722 -18.61 14.06 -36.35
N SER A 723 -18.21 14.85 -35.37
CA SER A 723 -19.07 15.70 -34.52
C SER A 723 -18.26 16.94 -34.16
N ILE A 724 -18.85 18.07 -33.77
CA ILE A 724 -18.08 19.26 -33.32
C ILE A 724 -18.03 19.38 -31.80
N LEU A 725 -19.16 19.15 -31.16
CA LEU A 725 -19.39 19.26 -29.72
C LEU A 725 -20.15 18.01 -29.27
N GLY A 726 -19.76 17.46 -28.12
CA GLY A 726 -20.37 16.25 -27.58
C GLY A 726 -20.57 16.28 -26.07
N LEU A 727 -21.61 15.60 -25.58
CA LEU A 727 -21.89 15.44 -24.16
C LEU A 727 -21.36 14.10 -23.64
N GLY A 728 -20.42 14.15 -22.70
CA GLY A 728 -19.87 12.97 -22.01
C GLY A 728 -20.12 12.99 -20.51
N SER A 729 -19.60 11.96 -19.82
CA SER A 729 -19.65 11.85 -18.36
C SER A 729 -18.30 11.45 -17.76
N ASP A 730 -17.98 11.98 -16.57
CA ASP A 730 -16.69 11.83 -15.89
C ASP A 730 -16.86 11.58 -14.39
N MET A 731 -16.44 10.40 -13.94
CA MET A 731 -16.38 10.03 -12.50
C MET A 731 -14.94 9.69 -12.04
N LEU A 732 -14.05 9.30 -12.96
CA LEU A 732 -12.63 8.98 -12.71
C LEU A 732 -11.69 9.52 -13.80
N GLY A 733 -12.13 10.50 -14.61
CA GLY A 733 -11.45 10.92 -15.84
C GLY A 733 -12.17 10.55 -17.13
N SER A 734 -13.42 10.07 -17.08
CA SER A 734 -14.12 9.54 -18.27
C SER A 734 -14.50 10.59 -19.34
N ILE A 735 -14.26 11.89 -19.12
CA ILE A 735 -14.19 12.93 -20.18
C ILE A 735 -12.74 13.19 -20.57
N ARG A 736 -11.86 13.38 -19.58
CA ARG A 736 -10.49 13.88 -19.77
C ARG A 736 -9.51 12.85 -20.34
N VAL A 737 -9.62 11.59 -19.95
CA VAL A 737 -8.80 10.47 -20.47
C VAL A 737 -9.07 10.19 -21.95
N PRO A 738 -10.34 10.10 -22.43
CA PRO A 738 -10.58 9.99 -23.87
C PRO A 738 -10.20 11.26 -24.64
N ALA A 739 -10.45 12.45 -24.10
CA ALA A 739 -10.00 13.72 -24.69
C ALA A 739 -8.48 13.74 -24.90
N PHE A 740 -7.70 13.31 -23.89
CA PHE A 740 -6.25 13.10 -23.99
C PHE A 740 -5.88 12.07 -25.06
N CYS A 741 -6.58 10.94 -25.12
CA CYS A 741 -6.28 9.89 -26.09
C CYS A 741 -6.49 10.36 -27.54
N THR A 742 -7.48 11.21 -27.79
CA THR A 742 -7.84 11.68 -29.15
C THR A 742 -7.53 13.16 -29.41
N GLY A 743 -6.77 13.83 -28.54
CA GLY A 743 -6.21 15.15 -28.80
C GLY A 743 -7.24 16.27 -29.01
N ILE A 744 -8.34 16.23 -28.27
CA ILE A 744 -9.38 17.27 -28.26
C ILE A 744 -9.49 17.87 -26.86
N PHE A 745 -10.23 18.96 -26.69
CA PHE A 745 -10.52 19.48 -25.36
C PHE A 745 -11.67 18.69 -24.71
N GLY A 746 -11.61 18.56 -23.38
CA GLY A 746 -12.69 17.95 -22.59
C GLY A 746 -12.73 18.54 -21.20
N HIS A 747 -13.89 19.07 -20.81
CA HIS A 747 -14.07 19.76 -19.53
C HIS A 747 -14.91 18.92 -18.57
N LYS A 748 -14.32 18.61 -17.41
CA LYS A 748 -15.06 18.16 -16.24
C LYS A 748 -15.41 19.39 -15.38
N PRO A 749 -16.67 19.82 -15.29
CA PRO A 749 -17.05 20.95 -14.44
C PRO A 749 -16.91 20.65 -12.95
N THR A 750 -17.08 21.68 -12.12
CA THR A 750 -17.36 21.57 -10.69
C THR A 750 -18.56 20.64 -10.44
N ALA A 751 -18.57 19.92 -9.30
CA ALA A 751 -19.71 19.09 -8.91
C ALA A 751 -21.00 19.91 -8.77
N ASP A 752 -22.15 19.25 -8.92
CA ASP A 752 -23.50 19.86 -8.80
C ASP A 752 -23.84 20.98 -9.81
N ILE A 753 -22.95 21.33 -10.75
CA ILE A 753 -23.21 22.38 -11.78
C ILE A 753 -24.14 21.90 -12.90
N VAL A 754 -23.90 20.69 -13.40
CA VAL A 754 -24.63 20.12 -14.55
C VAL A 754 -25.50 18.97 -14.04
N PRO A 755 -26.83 19.02 -14.21
CA PRO A 755 -27.73 17.94 -13.79
C PRO A 755 -27.34 16.59 -14.40
N ILE A 756 -27.36 15.53 -13.59
CA ILE A 756 -26.97 14.16 -13.98
C ILE A 756 -28.17 13.25 -14.30
N ASP A 757 -29.39 13.78 -14.21
CA ASP A 757 -30.63 13.03 -14.47
C ASP A 757 -30.68 12.57 -15.93
N GLY A 758 -30.98 11.28 -16.12
CA GLY A 758 -30.83 10.62 -17.42
C GLY A 758 -29.43 10.08 -17.70
N HIS A 759 -28.54 9.97 -16.71
CA HIS A 759 -27.31 9.18 -16.84
C HIS A 759 -27.51 7.72 -16.41
N PHE A 760 -26.81 6.78 -17.07
CA PHE A 760 -26.74 5.37 -16.67
C PHE A 760 -25.29 4.82 -16.60
N PRO A 761 -24.88 4.09 -15.54
CA PRO A 761 -25.63 3.85 -14.31
C PRO A 761 -25.81 5.14 -13.49
N ILE A 762 -26.79 5.10 -12.58
CA ILE A 762 -27.04 6.11 -11.55
C ILE A 762 -27.13 5.40 -10.19
N SER A 763 -26.89 6.15 -9.12
CA SER A 763 -27.00 5.66 -7.75
C SER A 763 -27.61 6.76 -6.87
N ASN A 764 -28.36 6.35 -5.86
CA ASN A 764 -28.90 7.24 -4.82
C ASN A 764 -27.84 7.65 -3.78
N ASN A 765 -26.60 7.18 -3.93
CA ASN A 765 -25.51 7.48 -3.02
C ASN A 765 -24.98 8.92 -3.17
N PRO A 766 -24.98 9.76 -2.10
CA PRO A 766 -24.56 11.16 -2.21
C PRO A 766 -23.09 11.39 -2.59
N ILE A 767 -22.20 10.41 -2.39
CA ILE A 767 -20.80 10.50 -2.81
C ILE A 767 -20.71 10.25 -4.33
N PHE A 768 -21.41 9.24 -4.84
CA PHE A 768 -21.49 8.95 -6.29
C PHE A 768 -22.04 10.15 -7.05
N GLN A 769 -23.17 10.72 -6.59
CA GLN A 769 -23.85 11.85 -7.24
C GLN A 769 -22.96 13.10 -7.34
N LYS A 770 -22.01 13.30 -6.41
CA LYS A 770 -21.04 14.42 -6.46
C LYS A 770 -19.74 14.10 -7.21
N MET A 771 -19.39 12.82 -7.35
CA MET A 771 -18.19 12.39 -8.08
C MET A 771 -18.43 12.27 -9.59
N LEU A 772 -19.62 11.81 -9.98
CA LEU A 772 -20.09 11.78 -11.36
C LEU A 772 -20.53 13.18 -11.78
N VAL A 773 -20.04 13.68 -12.91
CA VAL A 773 -20.62 14.86 -13.59
C VAL A 773 -20.76 14.62 -15.09
N LEU A 774 -21.71 15.32 -15.70
CA LEU A 774 -21.79 15.46 -17.16
C LEU A 774 -20.98 16.69 -17.60
N GLY A 775 -20.43 16.67 -18.82
CA GLY A 775 -19.62 17.77 -19.32
C GLY A 775 -19.24 17.67 -20.81
N PRO A 776 -18.83 18.79 -21.42
CA PRO A 776 -18.60 18.87 -22.86
C PRO A 776 -17.22 18.38 -23.29
N LEU A 777 -17.18 17.83 -24.51
CA LEU A 777 -15.97 17.57 -25.31
C LEU A 777 -16.07 18.36 -26.62
N ALA A 778 -14.97 18.98 -27.07
CA ALA A 778 -14.96 19.79 -28.29
C ALA A 778 -13.56 19.91 -28.93
N ARG A 779 -13.50 20.28 -30.21
CA ARG A 779 -12.22 20.58 -30.89
C ARG A 779 -11.57 21.89 -30.46
N TYR A 780 -12.37 22.84 -29.98
CA TYR A 780 -11.95 24.20 -29.61
C TYR A 780 -12.49 24.55 -28.22
N VAL A 781 -11.74 25.32 -27.44
CA VAL A 781 -12.17 25.68 -26.08
C VAL A 781 -13.33 26.70 -26.05
N ASP A 782 -13.51 27.49 -27.10
CA ASP A 782 -14.66 28.40 -27.24
C ASP A 782 -15.99 27.63 -27.23
N ASP A 783 -15.99 26.43 -27.80
CA ASP A 783 -17.14 25.55 -27.83
C ASP A 783 -17.39 24.87 -26.47
N LEU A 784 -16.34 24.69 -25.65
CA LEU A 784 -16.51 24.32 -24.24
C LEU A 784 -17.12 25.46 -23.42
N TYR A 785 -16.69 26.71 -23.66
CA TYR A 785 -17.32 27.90 -23.05
C TYR A 785 -18.81 28.00 -23.43
N LEU A 786 -19.12 27.87 -24.71
CA LEU A 786 -20.49 27.93 -25.23
C LEU A 786 -21.37 26.82 -24.65
N ALA A 787 -20.87 25.58 -24.63
CA ALA A 787 -21.57 24.45 -24.04
C ALA A 787 -21.75 24.60 -22.51
N MET A 788 -20.73 25.08 -21.78
CA MET A 788 -20.86 25.30 -20.34
C MET A 788 -21.85 26.40 -19.98
N LYS A 789 -21.97 27.47 -20.79
CA LYS A 789 -23.04 28.48 -20.61
C LYS A 789 -24.43 27.86 -20.69
N VAL A 790 -24.64 26.94 -21.65
CA VAL A 790 -25.91 26.21 -21.80
C VAL A 790 -26.15 25.22 -20.65
N LEU A 791 -25.16 24.40 -20.32
CA LEU A 791 -25.29 23.33 -19.31
C LEU A 791 -25.46 23.87 -17.89
N ASN A 792 -24.89 25.03 -17.57
CA ASN A 792 -25.02 25.74 -16.29
C ASN A 792 -26.30 26.60 -16.19
N SER A 793 -27.07 26.79 -17.27
CA SER A 793 -28.15 27.79 -17.36
C SER A 793 -29.31 27.64 -16.36
N LYS A 794 -29.44 26.48 -15.70
CA LYS A 794 -30.41 26.20 -14.63
C LYS A 794 -29.78 25.88 -13.26
N CYS A 795 -28.47 26.07 -13.09
CA CYS A 795 -27.83 25.82 -11.79
C CYS A 795 -28.18 26.92 -10.78
N GLU A 796 -28.49 26.53 -9.52
CA GLU A 796 -28.75 27.46 -8.41
C GLU A 796 -27.57 28.38 -8.10
N ARG A 797 -26.34 27.92 -8.40
CA ARG A 797 -25.09 28.66 -8.20
C ARG A 797 -24.32 28.78 -9.52
N PRO A 798 -24.74 29.69 -10.42
CA PRO A 798 -24.20 29.75 -11.77
C PRO A 798 -22.71 30.15 -11.79
N LEU A 799 -21.96 29.48 -12.66
CA LEU A 799 -20.54 29.77 -12.94
C LEU A 799 -20.34 31.15 -13.59
N GLN A 800 -19.31 31.87 -13.15
CA GLN A 800 -18.91 33.20 -13.67
C GLN A 800 -18.15 33.10 -15.01
N LEU A 801 -18.73 32.44 -16.02
CA LEU A 801 -18.05 32.10 -17.27
C LEU A 801 -17.61 33.31 -18.11
N ASP A 802 -18.30 34.45 -17.97
CA ASP A 802 -17.99 35.71 -18.66
C ASP A 802 -17.01 36.62 -17.90
N LYS A 803 -16.54 36.21 -16.72
CA LYS A 803 -15.56 37.00 -15.96
C LYS A 803 -14.18 36.95 -16.64
N PRO A 804 -13.58 38.09 -17.02
CA PRO A 804 -12.25 38.11 -17.63
C PRO A 804 -11.17 37.68 -16.61
N VAL A 805 -10.17 36.96 -17.10
CA VAL A 805 -9.07 36.40 -16.29
C VAL A 805 -7.75 37.02 -16.74
N ASP A 806 -7.13 37.83 -15.88
CA ASP A 806 -5.79 38.37 -16.13
C ASP A 806 -4.72 37.35 -15.73
N ILE A 807 -3.99 36.86 -16.72
CA ILE A 807 -2.94 35.84 -16.55
C ILE A 807 -1.85 36.28 -15.56
N ARG A 808 -1.54 37.58 -15.48
CA ARG A 808 -0.53 38.14 -14.56
C ARG A 808 -0.90 37.95 -13.09
N ASN A 809 -2.19 37.89 -12.79
CA ASN A 809 -2.71 37.71 -11.44
C ASN A 809 -2.84 36.23 -11.04
N LEU A 810 -2.50 35.28 -11.92
CA LEU A 810 -2.65 33.85 -11.65
C LEU A 810 -1.51 33.27 -10.81
N ARG A 811 -1.88 32.34 -9.92
CA ARG A 811 -0.94 31.46 -9.20
C ARG A 811 -0.92 30.07 -9.84
N VAL A 812 0.12 29.80 -10.62
CA VAL A 812 0.24 28.58 -11.43
C VAL A 812 1.03 27.54 -10.66
N PHE A 813 0.33 26.65 -9.97
CA PHE A 813 0.93 25.46 -9.40
C PHE A 813 1.16 24.41 -10.49
N TYR A 814 2.25 23.63 -10.39
CA TYR A 814 2.47 22.50 -11.30
C TYR A 814 2.97 21.22 -10.61
N ALA A 815 2.57 20.07 -11.15
CA ALA A 815 2.97 18.75 -10.67
C ALA A 815 3.33 17.81 -11.83
N ASN A 816 4.61 17.41 -11.92
CA ASN A 816 5.15 16.55 -13.00
C ASN A 816 4.84 15.05 -12.85
N ASN A 817 4.07 14.69 -11.82
CA ASN A 817 3.52 13.36 -11.52
C ASN A 817 2.45 13.58 -10.43
N VAL A 818 1.33 12.84 -10.49
CA VAL A 818 0.18 12.93 -9.56
C VAL A 818 0.00 11.65 -8.74
N SER A 819 1.08 10.86 -8.59
CA SER A 819 1.10 9.73 -7.67
C SER A 819 2.51 9.40 -7.19
N THR A 820 2.63 9.04 -5.91
CA THR A 820 3.83 8.40 -5.33
C THR A 820 3.67 6.89 -5.19
N PHE A 821 2.65 6.29 -5.81
CA PHE A 821 2.26 4.89 -5.59
C PHE A 821 3.18 3.87 -6.29
N CYS A 822 3.55 2.82 -5.55
CA CYS A 822 4.38 1.72 -6.03
C CYS A 822 3.77 0.99 -7.24
N GLY A 823 4.31 1.27 -8.43
CA GLY A 823 3.95 0.64 -9.70
C GLY A 823 3.49 1.63 -10.77
N ILE A 824 2.92 2.78 -10.37
CA ILE A 824 2.47 3.81 -11.31
C ILE A 824 3.69 4.43 -12.00
N ARG A 825 3.87 4.08 -13.27
CA ARG A 825 5.01 4.51 -14.10
C ARG A 825 5.11 6.03 -14.13
N ALA A 826 6.31 6.53 -13.82
CA ALA A 826 6.60 7.95 -13.87
C ALA A 826 6.30 8.52 -15.27
N THR A 827 5.65 9.69 -15.29
CA THR A 827 5.28 10.45 -16.49
C THR A 827 6.43 10.56 -17.50
N SER A 828 6.13 10.44 -18.79
CA SER A 828 7.10 10.46 -19.89
C SER A 828 7.87 11.78 -19.99
N SER A 829 8.98 11.75 -20.74
CA SER A 829 9.72 12.95 -21.15
C SER A 829 8.80 13.98 -21.81
N ASP A 830 8.01 13.51 -22.78
CA ASP A 830 7.23 14.32 -23.71
C ASP A 830 6.09 15.04 -22.95
N VAL A 831 5.40 14.33 -22.03
CA VAL A 831 4.34 14.90 -21.19
C VAL A 831 4.91 15.85 -20.12
N LYS A 832 6.13 15.60 -19.60
CA LYS A 832 6.82 16.56 -18.72
C LYS A 832 7.26 17.83 -19.46
N GLN A 833 7.71 17.70 -20.72
CA GLN A 833 8.14 18.83 -21.53
C GLN A 833 6.98 19.79 -21.85
N ILE A 834 5.79 19.30 -22.18
CA ILE A 834 4.62 20.18 -22.39
C ILE A 834 4.17 20.89 -21.11
N ILE A 835 4.29 20.27 -19.93
CA ILE A 835 4.01 20.94 -18.65
C ILE A 835 5.04 22.05 -18.40
N TYR A 836 6.33 21.78 -18.61
CA TYR A 836 7.37 22.82 -18.50
C TYR A 836 7.16 23.95 -19.52
N LYS A 837 6.78 23.65 -20.77
CA LYS A 837 6.45 24.68 -21.77
C LYS A 837 5.25 25.54 -21.37
N ALA A 838 4.15 24.92 -20.95
CA ALA A 838 2.94 25.63 -20.53
C ALA A 838 3.18 26.50 -19.29
N THR A 839 3.94 25.99 -18.31
CA THR A 839 4.30 26.76 -17.11
C THR A 839 5.28 27.88 -17.41
N GLN A 840 6.28 27.67 -18.27
CA GLN A 840 7.20 28.72 -18.71
C GLN A 840 6.43 29.83 -19.44
N TYR A 841 5.60 29.49 -20.44
CA TYR A 841 4.76 30.46 -21.16
C TYR A 841 3.91 31.32 -20.22
N LEU A 842 3.24 30.72 -19.24
CA LEU A 842 2.46 31.46 -18.25
C LEU A 842 3.35 32.34 -17.35
N SER A 843 4.56 31.90 -17.00
CA SER A 843 5.56 32.72 -16.31
C SER A 843 5.99 33.93 -17.14
N ASP A 844 6.18 33.73 -18.45
CA ASP A 844 6.59 34.77 -19.40
C ASP A 844 5.46 35.78 -19.66
N LYS A 845 4.20 35.38 -19.49
CA LYS A 845 3.03 36.28 -19.37
C LYS A 845 2.89 36.95 -18.00
N GLY A 846 3.80 36.70 -17.05
CA GLY A 846 3.84 37.31 -15.72
C GLY A 846 3.08 36.58 -14.62
N ALA A 847 2.57 35.36 -14.85
CA ALA A 847 1.92 34.56 -13.81
C ALA A 847 2.93 34.03 -12.78
N ARG A 848 2.52 33.92 -11.50
CA ARG A 848 3.39 33.38 -10.44
C ARG A 848 3.41 31.85 -10.48
N VAL A 849 4.47 31.27 -11.03
CA VAL A 849 4.63 29.80 -11.14
C VAL A 849 5.31 29.20 -9.91
N GLU A 850 4.69 28.16 -9.33
CA GLU A 850 5.20 27.44 -8.15
C GLU A 850 5.08 25.92 -8.35
N LYS A 851 6.05 25.11 -7.89
CA LYS A 851 5.87 23.65 -7.89
C LYS A 851 4.93 23.26 -6.74
N MET A 852 3.85 22.55 -7.04
CA MET A 852 2.91 22.08 -6.02
C MET A 852 3.63 21.13 -5.02
N PRO A 853 3.46 21.32 -3.70
CA PRO A 853 3.89 20.34 -2.70
C PRO A 853 3.24 18.97 -2.95
N GLN A 854 3.92 17.90 -2.54
CA GLN A 854 3.52 16.52 -2.88
C GLN A 854 2.89 15.73 -1.73
N TYR A 855 2.67 16.34 -0.55
CA TYR A 855 2.15 15.66 0.64
C TYR A 855 0.71 15.13 0.48
N TRP A 856 -0.08 15.66 -0.44
CA TRP A 856 -1.45 15.21 -0.70
C TRP A 856 -1.52 14.01 -1.65
N LEU A 857 -0.38 13.54 -2.17
CA LEU A 857 -0.31 12.47 -3.18
C LEU A 857 -0.20 11.05 -2.60
N THR A 858 0.12 10.89 -1.32
CA THR A 858 0.40 9.59 -0.69
C THR A 858 -0.84 8.71 -0.60
N ASP A 859 -1.95 9.27 -0.14
CA ASP A 859 -3.12 8.52 0.31
C ASP A 859 -4.24 8.45 -0.74
N MET A 860 -3.98 8.98 -1.94
CA MET A 860 -4.93 9.16 -3.03
C MET A 860 -5.59 7.87 -3.53
N LEU A 861 -4.89 6.72 -3.45
CA LEU A 861 -5.44 5.41 -3.83
C LEU A 861 -6.25 4.77 -2.69
N PRO A 862 -5.75 4.71 -1.43
CA PRO A 862 -6.59 4.37 -0.28
C PRO A 862 -7.89 5.18 -0.19
N ILE A 863 -7.83 6.50 -0.38
CA ILE A 863 -9.00 7.38 -0.47
C ILE A 863 -9.96 6.90 -1.56
N LEU A 864 -9.45 6.65 -2.77
CA LEU A 864 -10.28 6.22 -3.89
C LEU A 864 -11.01 4.88 -3.60
N ILE A 865 -10.29 3.92 -3.01
CA ILE A 865 -10.86 2.61 -2.62
C ILE A 865 -11.88 2.78 -1.49
N SER A 866 -11.60 3.61 -0.48
CA SER A 866 -12.51 3.82 0.64
C SER A 866 -13.84 4.47 0.22
N LEU A 867 -13.79 5.34 -0.79
CA LEU A 867 -15.01 5.92 -1.38
C LEU A 867 -15.83 4.85 -2.10
N PHE A 868 -15.18 3.93 -2.83
CA PHE A 868 -15.86 2.83 -3.50
C PHE A 868 -16.50 1.82 -2.55
N ASN A 869 -15.90 1.52 -1.39
CA ASN A 869 -16.51 0.66 -0.38
C ASN A 869 -17.81 1.25 0.22
N ASN A 870 -18.05 2.55 0.03
CA ASN A 870 -19.24 3.28 0.46
C ASN A 870 -20.20 3.61 -0.71
N ILE A 871 -19.98 3.10 -1.92
CA ILE A 871 -20.76 3.42 -3.12
C ILE A 871 -21.34 2.15 -3.75
N ASP A 872 -22.65 1.99 -3.63
CA ASP A 872 -23.43 1.11 -4.50
C ASP A 872 -23.44 1.70 -5.93
N MET A 873 -22.42 1.40 -6.72
CA MET A 873 -22.36 1.80 -8.14
C MET A 873 -23.42 1.11 -9.00
N PHE A 874 -23.97 0.00 -8.50
CA PHE A 874 -24.75 -0.95 -9.27
C PHE A 874 -25.93 -1.45 -8.44
N HIS A 875 -27.16 -1.18 -8.89
CA HIS A 875 -28.33 -1.88 -8.38
C HIS A 875 -28.29 -3.34 -8.86
N GLN A 876 -28.43 -4.31 -7.93
CA GLN A 876 -28.26 -5.75 -8.23
C GLN A 876 -29.14 -6.24 -9.40
N THR A 877 -30.33 -5.64 -9.55
CA THR A 877 -31.36 -5.98 -10.55
C THR A 877 -31.00 -5.64 -12.01
N ASP A 878 -30.01 -4.79 -12.26
CA ASP A 878 -29.70 -4.31 -13.62
C ASP A 878 -28.68 -5.17 -14.38
N PHE A 879 -27.98 -6.09 -13.69
CA PHE A 879 -26.71 -6.63 -14.20
C PHE A 879 -26.49 -8.14 -14.05
N MET A 880 -27.28 -8.85 -13.25
CA MET A 880 -27.03 -10.25 -12.94
C MET A 880 -28.24 -11.16 -13.17
N ASP A 881 -27.96 -12.35 -13.68
CA ASP A 881 -28.78 -13.54 -13.56
C ASP A 881 -28.58 -14.10 -12.12
N GLU A 882 -29.63 -14.52 -11.41
CA GLU A 882 -29.55 -14.93 -9.97
C GLU A 882 -28.62 -16.15 -9.71
N GLN A 883 -28.08 -16.74 -10.77
CA GLN A 883 -27.30 -17.97 -10.77
C GLN A 883 -25.77 -17.76 -10.85
N ASP A 884 -25.26 -16.60 -11.30
CA ASP A 884 -23.81 -16.33 -11.46
C ASP A 884 -23.14 -15.93 -10.10
N ARG A 885 -23.24 -16.83 -9.09
CA ARG A 885 -22.97 -16.58 -7.65
C ARG A 885 -21.50 -16.33 -7.23
N ASN A 886 -20.55 -16.01 -8.12
CA ASN A 886 -19.16 -15.81 -7.73
C ASN A 886 -18.35 -14.88 -8.66
N VAL A 887 -18.10 -13.65 -8.20
CA VAL A 887 -17.36 -12.61 -8.95
C VAL A 887 -15.90 -12.96 -9.27
N TYR A 888 -15.23 -13.74 -8.43
CA TYR A 888 -13.85 -14.20 -8.69
C TYR A 888 -13.83 -15.21 -9.85
N PHE A 889 -14.87 -16.06 -9.94
CA PHE A 889 -15.07 -16.98 -11.05
C PHE A 889 -15.51 -16.27 -12.33
N GLU A 890 -16.33 -15.21 -12.24
CA GLU A 890 -16.62 -14.34 -13.40
C GLU A 890 -15.37 -13.66 -13.93
N PHE A 891 -14.53 -13.09 -13.06
CA PHE A 891 -13.28 -12.49 -13.50
C PHE A 891 -12.37 -13.54 -14.17
N ALA A 892 -12.24 -14.75 -13.60
CA ALA A 892 -11.50 -15.84 -14.24
C ALA A 892 -12.08 -16.22 -15.62
N LYS A 893 -13.41 -16.39 -15.74
CA LYS A 893 -14.11 -16.64 -17.02
C LYS A 893 -13.86 -15.50 -18.02
N SER A 894 -13.86 -14.24 -17.60
CA SER A 894 -13.68 -13.08 -18.49
C SER A 894 -12.29 -13.07 -19.14
N VAL A 895 -11.23 -13.42 -18.40
CA VAL A 895 -9.85 -13.45 -18.89
C VAL A 895 -9.63 -14.54 -19.96
N VAL A 896 -10.40 -15.63 -19.91
CA VAL A 896 -10.38 -16.70 -20.93
C VAL A 896 -11.47 -16.57 -22.00
N GLY A 897 -12.25 -15.47 -21.99
CA GLY A 897 -13.29 -15.21 -22.99
C GLY A 897 -14.60 -16.01 -22.82
N LEU A 898 -14.86 -16.54 -21.63
CA LEU A 898 -16.03 -17.37 -21.29
C LEU A 898 -17.09 -16.66 -20.41
N SER A 899 -16.88 -15.40 -20.03
CA SER A 899 -17.88 -14.62 -19.27
C SER A 899 -18.77 -13.77 -20.19
N LYS A 900 -19.98 -13.47 -19.72
CA LYS A 900 -20.90 -12.49 -20.32
C LYS A 900 -20.45 -11.04 -20.09
N TYR A 901 -19.49 -10.79 -19.19
CA TYR A 901 -18.97 -9.47 -18.84
C TYR A 901 -17.56 -9.24 -19.40
N THR A 902 -17.23 -7.99 -19.76
CA THR A 902 -15.86 -7.64 -20.16
C THR A 902 -14.87 -7.79 -18.99
N PRO A 903 -13.58 -8.08 -19.25
CA PRO A 903 -12.57 -8.20 -18.19
C PRO A 903 -12.43 -6.95 -17.32
N SER A 904 -12.64 -5.75 -17.88
CA SER A 904 -12.65 -4.50 -17.12
C SER A 904 -13.75 -4.47 -16.07
N LEU A 905 -14.98 -4.83 -16.46
CA LEU A 905 -16.13 -4.81 -15.56
C LEU A 905 -16.02 -5.90 -14.49
N ALA A 906 -15.72 -7.13 -14.90
CA ALA A 906 -15.57 -8.26 -13.99
C ALA A 906 -14.44 -8.04 -12.96
N PHE A 907 -13.34 -7.38 -13.38
CA PHE A 907 -12.28 -6.97 -12.46
C PHE A 907 -12.75 -5.92 -11.45
N ILE A 908 -13.49 -4.89 -11.86
CA ILE A 908 -14.02 -3.87 -10.94
C ILE A 908 -15.00 -4.50 -9.94
N HIS A 909 -15.92 -5.35 -10.39
CA HIS A 909 -16.85 -6.07 -9.50
C HIS A 909 -16.09 -6.91 -8.46
N MET A 910 -15.10 -7.69 -8.89
CA MET A 910 -14.23 -8.45 -7.98
C MET A 910 -13.48 -7.53 -6.99
N ILE A 911 -13.01 -6.36 -7.43
CA ILE A 911 -12.30 -5.40 -6.55
C ILE A 911 -13.22 -4.80 -5.48
N LEU A 912 -14.48 -4.50 -5.81
CA LEU A 912 -15.46 -3.97 -4.86
C LEU A 912 -15.81 -5.02 -3.79
N GLU A 913 -16.08 -6.25 -4.22
CA GLU A 913 -16.47 -7.38 -3.36
C GLU A 913 -15.37 -7.83 -2.37
N ILE A 914 -14.09 -7.61 -2.68
CA ILE A 914 -12.99 -7.92 -1.73
C ILE A 914 -13.01 -6.97 -0.50
N ASN A 915 -13.68 -5.81 -0.60
CA ASN A 915 -13.85 -4.84 0.50
C ASN A 915 -12.51 -4.51 1.22
N PHE A 916 -11.51 -4.08 0.44
CA PHE A 916 -10.10 -3.94 0.84
C PHE A 916 -9.80 -3.00 2.03
N ILE A 917 -10.78 -2.21 2.48
CA ILE A 917 -10.65 -1.23 3.56
C ILE A 917 -11.84 -1.42 4.48
N SER A 918 -11.57 -1.83 5.72
CA SER A 918 -12.59 -2.01 6.75
C SER A 918 -13.35 -0.71 6.99
N SER A 919 -14.66 -0.80 7.23
CA SER A 919 -15.55 0.34 7.44
C SER A 919 -15.02 1.38 8.44
N SER A 920 -14.40 0.94 9.54
CA SER A 920 -13.79 1.82 10.55
C SER A 920 -12.62 2.68 10.02
N LYS A 921 -11.90 2.24 8.97
CA LYS A 921 -10.86 3.04 8.29
C LYS A 921 -11.43 3.92 7.18
N THR A 922 -12.60 3.58 6.63
CA THR A 922 -13.23 4.37 5.56
C THR A 922 -13.54 5.79 6.04
N GLU A 923 -13.99 5.96 7.29
CA GLU A 923 -14.15 7.29 7.89
C GLU A 923 -12.84 8.08 7.96
N ASP A 924 -11.72 7.44 8.32
CA ASP A 924 -10.42 8.10 8.43
C ASP A 924 -9.88 8.54 7.07
N TYR A 925 -10.02 7.72 6.03
CA TYR A 925 -9.70 8.14 4.67
C TYR A 925 -10.65 9.23 4.16
N ILE A 926 -11.92 9.27 4.59
CA ILE A 926 -12.84 10.39 4.31
C ILE A 926 -12.38 11.68 5.03
N LYS A 927 -11.87 11.60 6.27
CA LYS A 927 -11.27 12.74 6.99
C LYS A 927 -10.06 13.28 6.23
N ILE A 928 -9.07 12.42 5.90
CA ILE A 928 -7.87 12.78 5.13
C ILE A 928 -8.25 13.37 3.76
N LYS A 929 -9.21 12.77 3.05
CA LYS A 929 -9.76 13.29 1.78
C LYS A 929 -10.31 14.70 1.93
N ASN A 930 -11.03 14.99 3.01
CA ASN A 930 -11.61 16.30 3.26
C ASN A 930 -10.53 17.33 3.65
N GLU A 931 -9.47 16.93 4.35
CA GLU A 931 -8.29 17.78 4.63
C GLU A 931 -7.51 18.10 3.36
N CYS A 932 -7.18 17.11 2.52
CA CYS A 932 -6.58 17.34 1.22
C CYS A 932 -7.46 18.24 0.32
N SER A 933 -8.77 18.05 0.33
CA SER A 933 -9.73 18.92 -0.39
C SER A 933 -9.67 20.37 0.10
N LYS A 934 -9.60 20.60 1.42
CA LYS A 934 -9.42 21.93 2.02
C LYS A 934 -8.08 22.54 1.61
N ILE A 935 -6.98 21.79 1.69
CA ILE A 935 -5.64 22.30 1.39
C ILE A 935 -5.51 22.70 -0.09
N ILE A 936 -6.00 21.88 -1.02
CA ILE A 936 -5.96 22.21 -2.45
C ILE A 936 -6.84 23.43 -2.76
N ASN A 937 -8.09 23.48 -2.27
CA ASN A 937 -8.93 24.68 -2.47
C ASN A 937 -8.33 25.94 -1.80
N ASN A 938 -7.67 25.83 -0.65
CA ASN A 938 -7.01 26.96 0.02
C ASN A 938 -5.69 27.39 -0.65
N ALA A 939 -5.04 26.50 -1.42
CA ALA A 939 -3.89 26.84 -2.24
C ALA A 939 -4.32 27.57 -3.52
N LEU A 940 -5.37 27.07 -4.19
CA LEU A 940 -5.87 27.57 -5.46
C LEU A 940 -6.72 28.85 -5.29
N LYS A 941 -7.66 28.89 -4.34
CA LYS A 941 -8.59 30.02 -4.12
C LYS A 941 -9.25 30.51 -5.43
N ASP A 942 -9.33 31.82 -5.60
CA ASP A 942 -10.01 32.56 -6.67
C ASP A 942 -9.10 32.98 -7.83
N ASN A 943 -7.78 32.71 -7.75
CA ASN A 943 -6.80 33.06 -8.79
C ASN A 943 -5.75 31.97 -9.09
N GLY A 944 -5.87 30.78 -8.51
CA GLY A 944 -4.88 29.71 -8.64
C GLY A 944 -5.33 28.55 -9.52
N ILE A 945 -4.36 27.97 -10.23
CA ILE A 945 -4.52 26.75 -11.03
C ILE A 945 -3.48 25.70 -10.66
N LEU A 946 -3.79 24.42 -10.90
CA LEU A 946 -2.84 23.30 -10.90
C LEU A 946 -2.75 22.74 -12.33
N ILE A 947 -1.53 22.74 -12.88
CA ILE A 947 -1.17 22.09 -14.14
C ILE A 947 -0.53 20.73 -13.85
N CYS A 948 -1.09 19.64 -14.38
CA CYS A 948 -0.55 18.30 -14.22
C CYS A 948 -0.88 17.38 -15.42
N PRO A 949 -0.28 16.18 -15.54
CA PRO A 949 -0.62 15.25 -16.60
C PRO A 949 -2.07 14.77 -16.49
N THR A 950 -2.75 14.62 -17.63
CA THR A 950 -4.02 13.89 -17.70
C THR A 950 -3.80 12.37 -17.75
N PHE A 951 -2.71 11.96 -18.40
CA PHE A 951 -2.22 10.59 -18.42
C PHE A 951 -0.67 10.62 -18.48
N PRO A 952 0.06 9.64 -17.92
CA PRO A 952 1.52 9.69 -17.84
C PRO A 952 2.25 9.56 -19.18
N HIS A 953 1.62 9.05 -20.24
CA HIS A 953 2.21 8.85 -21.56
C HIS A 953 1.14 8.77 -22.64
N GLU A 954 1.54 8.68 -23.91
CA GLU A 954 0.64 8.63 -25.06
C GLU A 954 -0.31 7.42 -25.04
N ALA A 955 -1.43 7.54 -25.75
CA ALA A 955 -2.54 6.57 -25.77
C ALA A 955 -2.06 5.11 -25.93
N PRO A 956 -2.42 4.18 -25.02
CA PRO A 956 -1.98 2.80 -25.06
C PRO A 956 -2.71 1.96 -26.13
N PHE A 957 -2.22 0.74 -26.40
CA PHE A 957 -2.93 -0.22 -27.24
C PHE A 957 -4.30 -0.58 -26.62
N ARG A 958 -5.32 -0.89 -27.43
CA ARG A 958 -6.70 -1.10 -26.94
C ARG A 958 -6.82 -2.12 -25.79
N SER A 959 -6.06 -3.22 -25.88
CA SER A 959 -5.98 -4.29 -24.86
C SER A 959 -5.07 -3.98 -23.67
N MET A 960 -4.18 -2.97 -23.77
CA MET A 960 -3.32 -2.54 -22.67
C MET A 960 -4.06 -1.71 -21.62
N MET A 961 -5.14 -1.03 -22.01
CA MET A 961 -5.89 -0.10 -21.16
C MET A 961 -6.44 -0.75 -19.88
N PHE A 962 -6.66 -2.07 -19.88
CA PHE A 962 -7.04 -2.86 -18.71
C PHE A 962 -5.95 -2.82 -17.61
N PHE A 963 -4.73 -3.23 -17.94
CA PHE A 963 -3.57 -3.19 -17.03
C PHE A 963 -3.17 -1.77 -16.62
N GLU A 964 -3.59 -0.79 -17.41
CA GLU A 964 -3.34 0.64 -17.22
C GLU A 964 -4.50 1.36 -16.48
N PHE A 965 -5.49 0.64 -15.93
CA PHE A 965 -6.56 1.22 -15.11
C PHE A 965 -6.08 2.05 -13.89
N PRO A 966 -5.01 1.67 -13.13
CA PRO A 966 -4.52 2.46 -11.99
C PRO A 966 -4.05 3.88 -12.33
N TYR A 967 -3.84 4.20 -13.61
CA TYR A 967 -3.51 5.57 -14.03
C TYR A 967 -4.73 6.52 -13.98
N ASN A 968 -5.93 6.03 -13.67
CA ASN A 968 -7.09 6.88 -13.34
C ASN A 968 -6.81 7.86 -12.18
N ILE A 969 -5.83 7.59 -11.32
CA ILE A 969 -5.44 8.45 -10.20
C ILE A 969 -5.00 9.86 -10.62
N TYR A 970 -4.50 10.01 -11.86
CA TYR A 970 -4.18 11.32 -12.44
C TYR A 970 -5.44 12.18 -12.65
N CYS A 971 -6.63 11.58 -12.71
CA CYS A 971 -7.89 12.28 -12.97
C CYS A 971 -8.88 12.23 -11.80
N SER A 972 -8.94 11.12 -11.06
CA SER A 972 -9.99 10.84 -10.08
C SER A 972 -10.02 11.79 -8.88
N PHE A 973 -8.88 12.39 -8.50
CA PHE A 973 -8.83 13.34 -7.39
C PHE A 973 -9.65 14.61 -7.66
N ALA A 974 -9.73 15.07 -8.91
CA ALA A 974 -10.59 16.19 -9.28
C ALA A 974 -12.09 15.83 -9.17
N ASN A 975 -12.45 14.54 -9.25
CA ASN A 975 -13.80 14.07 -8.98
C ASN A 975 -14.09 14.09 -7.48
N TYR A 976 -13.31 13.38 -6.65
CA TYR A 976 -13.62 13.31 -5.21
C TYR A 976 -13.34 14.59 -4.43
N MET A 977 -12.42 15.45 -4.88
CA MET A 977 -12.24 16.81 -4.33
C MET A 977 -13.20 17.85 -4.92
N TYR A 978 -14.10 17.45 -5.82
CA TYR A 978 -15.14 18.29 -6.45
C TYR A 978 -14.59 19.53 -7.21
N LEU A 979 -13.39 19.40 -7.79
CA LEU A 979 -12.67 20.47 -8.50
C LEU A 979 -12.97 20.44 -10.01
N PRO A 980 -13.08 21.58 -10.71
CA PRO A 980 -13.17 21.60 -12.17
C PRO A 980 -11.83 21.24 -12.81
N SER A 981 -11.86 20.59 -13.97
CA SER A 981 -10.66 20.15 -14.69
C SER A 981 -10.86 20.15 -16.21
N THR A 982 -10.10 20.96 -16.93
CA THR A 982 -10.06 20.97 -18.40
C THR A 982 -8.84 20.20 -18.89
N HIS A 983 -9.04 19.16 -19.71
CA HIS A 983 -7.96 18.61 -20.52
C HIS A 983 -7.68 19.52 -21.72
N VAL A 984 -6.39 19.80 -21.95
CA VAL A 984 -5.86 20.66 -23.02
C VAL A 984 -4.91 19.85 -23.90
N PRO A 985 -5.23 19.66 -25.20
CA PRO A 985 -4.29 19.07 -26.15
C PRO A 985 -3.15 20.05 -26.46
N MET A 986 -1.93 19.53 -26.52
CA MET A 986 -0.68 20.28 -26.70
C MET A 986 0.05 19.79 -27.97
N GLY A 987 -0.72 19.56 -29.04
CA GLY A 987 -0.23 18.99 -30.29
C GLY A 987 0.08 17.48 -30.24
N LEU A 988 0.92 17.04 -31.18
CA LEU A 988 1.29 15.63 -31.36
C LEU A 988 2.75 15.37 -30.95
N ASN A 989 3.02 14.17 -30.41
CA ASN A 989 4.38 13.70 -30.18
C ASN A 989 5.03 13.13 -31.46
N LYS A 990 6.31 12.76 -31.35
CA LYS A 990 7.14 12.13 -32.40
C LYS A 990 6.58 10.85 -33.05
N ASN A 991 5.56 10.21 -32.46
CA ASN A 991 4.88 9.04 -33.04
C ASN A 991 3.64 9.43 -33.89
N GLY A 992 3.31 10.71 -33.97
CA GLY A 992 2.05 11.21 -34.51
C GLY A 992 0.86 10.72 -33.68
N LEU A 993 0.95 10.90 -32.36
CA LEU A 993 -0.14 10.66 -31.40
C LEU A 993 -0.30 11.88 -30.49
N PRO A 994 -1.52 12.21 -30.06
CA PRO A 994 -1.77 13.32 -29.14
C PRO A 994 -0.99 13.24 -27.83
N ILE A 995 -0.64 14.41 -27.31
CA ILE A 995 -0.20 14.63 -25.94
C ILE A 995 -0.90 15.88 -25.39
N GLY A 996 -1.05 15.95 -24.07
CA GLY A 996 -1.66 17.11 -23.42
C GLY A 996 -1.61 17.01 -21.91
N LEU A 997 -2.18 18.02 -21.25
CA LEU A 997 -2.17 18.21 -19.80
C LEU A 997 -3.59 18.53 -19.32
N GLN A 998 -3.80 18.60 -18.01
CA GLN A 998 -5.04 19.18 -17.45
C GLN A 998 -4.73 20.43 -16.64
N VAL A 999 -5.65 21.38 -16.73
CA VAL A 999 -5.71 22.59 -15.91
C VAL A 999 -6.86 22.43 -14.92
N ILE A 1000 -6.57 22.61 -13.64
CA ILE A 1000 -7.51 22.45 -12.52
C ILE A 1000 -7.53 23.75 -11.73
N SER A 1001 -8.69 24.22 -11.28
CA SER A 1001 -8.84 25.38 -10.38
C SER A 1001 -9.64 24.98 -9.13
N ALA A 1002 -9.92 25.92 -8.23
CA ALA A 1002 -10.83 25.63 -7.09
C ALA A 1002 -12.27 25.42 -7.57
N SER A 1003 -13.11 24.80 -6.74
CA SER A 1003 -14.54 24.63 -7.04
C SER A 1003 -15.20 25.98 -7.39
N TYR A 1004 -16.06 25.97 -8.41
CA TYR A 1004 -16.75 27.13 -9.01
C TYR A 1004 -15.83 28.13 -9.75
N GLN A 1005 -14.53 27.85 -9.90
CA GLN A 1005 -13.58 28.67 -10.68
C GLN A 1005 -13.33 28.10 -12.09
N ASP A 1006 -14.31 27.39 -12.65
CA ASP A 1006 -14.28 26.70 -13.95
C ASP A 1006 -13.85 27.65 -15.11
N HIS A 1007 -14.27 28.91 -15.04
CA HIS A 1007 -13.91 29.97 -15.98
C HIS A 1007 -12.39 30.20 -16.09
N ILE A 1008 -11.63 29.98 -15.01
CA ILE A 1008 -10.16 30.08 -15.00
C ILE A 1008 -9.52 28.89 -15.74
N CYS A 1009 -10.06 27.67 -15.58
CA CYS A 1009 -9.60 26.50 -16.34
C CYS A 1009 -9.80 26.68 -17.84
N LEU A 1010 -10.93 27.28 -18.25
CA LEU A 1010 -11.24 27.55 -19.65
C LEU A 1010 -10.42 28.72 -20.22
N ALA A 1011 -10.19 29.80 -19.44
CA ALA A 1011 -9.39 30.93 -19.87
C ALA A 1011 -7.90 30.56 -20.09
N VAL A 1012 -7.34 29.77 -19.18
CA VAL A 1012 -5.97 29.25 -19.32
C VAL A 1012 -5.89 28.24 -20.47
N ALA A 1013 -6.90 27.39 -20.64
CA ALA A 1013 -6.99 26.52 -21.82
C ALA A 1013 -7.04 27.31 -23.14
N LYS A 1014 -7.63 28.52 -23.16
CA LYS A 1014 -7.63 29.42 -24.34
C LYS A 1014 -6.26 30.02 -24.65
N GLU A 1015 -5.53 30.48 -23.64
CA GLU A 1015 -4.15 30.96 -23.86
C GLU A 1015 -3.19 29.83 -24.24
N LEU A 1016 -3.41 28.60 -23.75
CA LEU A 1016 -2.65 27.42 -24.20
C LEU A 1016 -3.04 26.94 -25.60
N GLU A 1017 -4.33 27.01 -25.99
CA GLU A 1017 -4.80 26.75 -27.36
C GLU A 1017 -4.10 27.68 -28.37
N LYS A 1018 -4.08 28.98 -28.03
CA LYS A 1018 -3.51 30.07 -28.83
C LYS A 1018 -2.00 29.95 -29.06
N GLU A 1019 -1.24 29.53 -28.05
CA GLU A 1019 0.22 29.36 -28.16
C GLU A 1019 0.62 28.00 -28.77
N PHE A 1020 -0.07 26.92 -28.39
CA PHE A 1020 0.37 25.54 -28.70
C PHE A 1020 -0.47 24.81 -29.74
N GLY A 1021 -1.49 25.46 -30.33
CA GLY A 1021 -2.21 24.98 -31.52
C GLY A 1021 -3.34 23.97 -31.29
N GLY A 1022 -3.57 23.53 -30.04
CA GLY A 1022 -4.75 22.74 -29.66
C GLY A 1022 -4.90 21.39 -30.39
N TRP A 1023 -6.08 21.17 -31.01
CA TRP A 1023 -6.39 19.97 -31.79
C TRP A 1023 -5.73 19.98 -33.18
N VAL A 1024 -5.16 18.84 -33.57
CA VAL A 1024 -4.54 18.64 -34.88
C VAL A 1024 -5.34 17.58 -35.65
N PRO A 1025 -5.84 17.84 -36.87
CA PRO A 1025 -6.61 16.85 -37.63
C PRO A 1025 -5.85 15.53 -37.84
N PRO A 1026 -6.46 14.35 -37.59
CA PRO A 1026 -5.85 13.06 -37.87
C PRO A 1026 -5.75 12.79 -39.38
N SER A 1027 -4.62 12.20 -39.80
CA SER A 1027 -4.25 11.83 -41.17
C SER A 1027 -3.47 10.53 -41.21
#